data_AF-A0A6P5PGR3-F1
#
_entry.id   AF-A0A6P5PGR3-F1
#
_cell.length_a   1.000
_cell.length_b   1.000
_cell.length_c   1.000
_cell.angle_alpha   90.00
_cell.angle_beta   90.00
_cell.angle_gamma   90.00
#
_symmetry.space_group_name_H-M   'P 1'
#
loop_
_entity.id
_entity.type
_entity.pdbx_description
1 polymer ?
#
loop_
_entity_poly.entity_id
_entity_poly.type
_entity_poly.pdbx_seq_one_letter_code
_entity_poly.pdbx_strand_id
1 'polypeptide(L)'
;MDQSVAIQETLVEGEYCVIAVQGVLCKGDSRQSRLLGLVRYRLENDAQEHALFLYTHRRMAITGDDVSLDQIVPLSKDFMLEEVSPDGELYILGSDVTVQLNTAELRLVFQLPFGSHTRTFLQEVARACPGFDPETRDPEFEWLSRHRCAEPDAESPKPREWNSDPGTRSGLAPIGGGRHQSRNARRGLEDVLPRGPGYILLWGGAAEEPEFLLAEEMHEGGPVRGRRPRGGRRDEALEEADWEMSAGGGFRERDYAGSSNVDSSRPNGRGTDQTSGARCPEKPENSLTRQNKSKSEMSEMVRSATVTVSDKAHILSVQKFGLRDTIVKSHLVQKEENYTYIQNFRFFVGTYNVNGQSPKECLRPWLSHSALAPDVYCVGFQELDLSKEAFFFHDTPKEEEWFKAVSESLHPDAKYAKVKFVRLVGIMLLLYVKQEHAAYISEVEAETVGTGIMGRMGNKGGVAIRFQLHNTSICVVNSHLAAHTEEYERRNQDYRDICSRMQFPQVDPSQPPRTINKHDVILWLGDLNYRIEELDVGKVKKLVEEKAFQTLYAHDQLKIQVAAKTIFDGFTEGEITFQPTYKYDTGSDDWDTSEKCRAPAWCDRILWKGKNITQLSYQSHMALKTSDHKPVSSVFDIGVRVVNEELYRKTLEEIVRSLDKMENANIPSVTLSKREFCFENVKYMQLQTESFTIHNSQVPCQFEFINKPDEESYCKQWLTARPSKGFLLPDSHVEIELELFVNKSTATQLNSGQDTIEDILVLHLERGKDYFLSVSGNYLPSCFGSPLHTLCYMREPILDLPPKTVSALPAW
;
A
#
# COMPACT_ATOMS: atom_id res chain seq x y z
N MET A 1 14.38 12.03 -2.05
CA MET A 1 15.61 11.59 -2.74
C MET A 1 16.62 11.36 -1.65
N ASP A 2 17.28 10.21 -1.60
CA ASP A 2 18.22 9.95 -0.49
C ASP A 2 19.48 10.79 -0.66
N GLN A 3 19.91 11.43 0.42
CA GLN A 3 21.08 12.33 0.49
C GLN A 3 22.22 11.70 1.31
N SER A 4 22.08 10.41 1.70
CA SER A 4 23.11 9.61 2.37
C SER A 4 24.45 9.64 1.63
N VAL A 5 24.45 9.66 0.29
CA VAL A 5 25.66 9.72 -0.55
C VAL A 5 26.45 11.02 -0.31
N ALA A 6 25.79 12.17 -0.32
CA ALA A 6 26.44 13.46 -0.09
C ALA A 6 27.04 13.57 1.33
N ILE A 7 26.42 12.92 2.32
CA ILE A 7 27.00 12.78 3.66
C ILE A 7 28.21 11.84 3.61
N GLN A 8 28.07 10.66 3.02
CA GLN A 8 29.09 9.61 2.97
C GLN A 8 30.39 10.05 2.28
N GLU A 9 30.32 10.97 1.31
CA GLU A 9 31.48 11.61 0.68
C GLU A 9 32.27 12.55 1.63
N THR A 10 31.68 12.98 2.75
CA THR A 10 32.37 13.78 3.80
C THR A 10 32.92 12.96 4.97
N LEU A 11 32.57 11.68 5.05
CA LEU A 11 32.96 10.79 6.15
C LEU A 11 34.33 10.15 5.90
N VAL A 12 35.07 9.85 6.96
CA VAL A 12 36.39 9.20 6.85
C VAL A 12 36.30 7.67 6.87
N GLU A 13 37.39 6.99 6.51
CA GLU A 13 37.42 5.52 6.41
C GLU A 13 37.02 4.86 7.76
N GLY A 14 35.98 4.01 7.71
CA GLY A 14 35.37 3.36 8.88
C GLY A 14 34.06 4.02 9.38
N GLU A 15 33.74 5.23 8.93
CA GLU A 15 32.47 5.92 9.19
C GLU A 15 31.46 5.66 8.04
N TYR A 16 30.23 5.27 8.40
CA TYR A 16 29.19 4.92 7.43
C TYR A 16 27.88 5.67 7.69
N CYS A 17 27.35 6.38 6.69
CA CYS A 17 26.01 6.94 6.76
C CYS A 17 24.98 5.82 6.59
N VAL A 18 24.16 5.60 7.63
CA VAL A 18 23.10 4.56 7.65
C VAL A 18 21.87 5.06 6.89
N ILE A 19 21.47 6.29 7.14
CA ILE A 19 20.33 6.97 6.50
C ILE A 19 20.43 8.48 6.75
N ALA A 20 19.93 9.28 5.80
CA ALA A 20 19.89 10.74 5.91
C ALA A 20 18.48 11.30 5.67
N VAL A 21 18.08 12.34 6.40
CA VAL A 21 16.81 13.06 6.19
C VAL A 21 17.04 14.57 6.20
N GLN A 22 16.46 15.28 5.22
CA GLN A 22 16.41 16.74 5.25
C GLN A 22 15.28 17.19 6.18
N GLY A 23 15.52 18.15 7.06
CA GLY A 23 14.56 18.68 8.02
C GLY A 23 14.74 20.18 8.27
N VAL A 24 13.77 20.80 8.92
CA VAL A 24 13.83 22.22 9.30
C VAL A 24 14.09 22.34 10.80
N LEU A 25 15.25 22.87 11.16
CA LEU A 25 15.56 23.25 12.54
C LEU A 25 14.75 24.49 12.94
N CYS A 26 14.01 24.39 14.04
CA CYS A 26 13.23 25.47 14.64
C CYS A 26 13.98 26.04 15.85
N LYS A 27 14.39 27.31 15.78
CA LYS A 27 15.11 28.01 16.86
C LYS A 27 14.51 29.39 17.06
N GLY A 28 13.53 29.49 17.97
CA GLY A 28 12.64 30.65 18.05
C GLY A 28 11.88 30.82 16.73
N ASP A 29 11.69 32.07 16.31
CA ASP A 29 11.05 32.39 15.01
C ASP A 29 11.92 32.01 13.80
N SER A 30 13.18 31.60 14.00
CA SER A 30 14.06 31.21 12.90
C SER A 30 13.86 29.74 12.50
N ARG A 31 13.56 29.52 11.21
CA ARG A 31 13.48 28.22 10.56
C ARG A 31 14.67 28.06 9.62
N GLN A 32 15.46 27.01 9.77
CA GLN A 32 16.63 26.75 8.91
C GLN A 32 16.64 25.32 8.40
N SER A 33 16.82 25.12 7.09
CA SER A 33 17.03 23.77 6.54
C SER A 33 18.34 23.17 7.08
N ARG A 34 18.30 21.88 7.38
CA ARG A 34 19.41 21.03 7.79
C ARG A 34 19.26 19.65 7.15
N LEU A 35 20.38 18.99 6.95
CA LEU A 35 20.44 17.59 6.56
C LEU A 35 20.98 16.79 7.76
N LEU A 36 20.18 15.85 8.25
CA LEU A 36 20.46 15.02 9.40
C LEU A 36 20.92 13.63 8.92
N GLY A 37 22.16 13.25 9.20
CA GLY A 37 22.70 11.93 8.90
C GLY A 37 22.87 11.09 10.16
N LEU A 38 22.33 9.88 10.18
CA LEU A 38 22.72 8.87 11.16
C LEU A 38 24.02 8.22 10.69
N VAL A 39 25.11 8.46 11.42
CA VAL A 39 26.44 7.92 11.12
C VAL A 39 26.77 6.82 12.11
N ARG A 40 27.31 5.72 11.61
CA ARG A 40 27.80 4.57 12.38
C ARG A 40 29.31 4.44 12.23
N TYR A 41 29.99 4.21 13.35
CA TYR A 41 31.37 3.77 13.40
C TYR A 41 31.47 2.34 13.94
N ARG A 42 32.40 1.54 13.43
CA ARG A 42 32.63 0.14 13.87
C ARG A 42 33.94 0.06 14.65
N LEU A 43 33.84 -0.37 15.91
CA LEU A 43 34.99 -0.56 16.80
C LEU A 43 35.70 -1.89 16.49
N GLU A 44 36.98 -2.00 16.88
CA GLU A 44 37.80 -3.21 16.65
C GLU A 44 37.22 -4.47 17.32
N ASN A 45 36.44 -4.30 18.40
CA ASN A 45 35.74 -5.36 19.14
C ASN A 45 34.37 -5.73 18.53
N ASP A 46 34.12 -5.38 17.27
CA ASP A 46 32.87 -5.55 16.50
C ASP A 46 31.61 -4.83 17.05
N ALA A 47 31.77 -4.06 18.13
CA ALA A 47 30.77 -3.13 18.64
C ALA A 47 30.56 -1.95 17.66
N GLN A 48 29.37 -1.33 17.72
CA GLN A 48 28.97 -0.24 16.82
C GLN A 48 28.52 0.98 17.62
N GLU A 49 29.16 2.13 17.39
CA GLU A 49 28.76 3.42 17.96
C GLU A 49 28.03 4.24 16.90
N HIS A 50 27.07 5.07 17.34
CA HIS A 50 26.24 5.87 16.46
C HIS A 50 26.21 7.34 16.88
N ALA A 51 26.23 8.23 15.91
CA ALA A 51 26.14 9.67 16.12
C ALA A 51 25.32 10.34 15.01
N LEU A 52 24.63 11.42 15.36
CA LEU A 52 23.74 12.17 14.51
C LEU A 52 24.48 13.42 14.01
N PHE A 53 24.90 13.40 12.76
CA PHE A 53 25.64 14.49 12.11
C PHE A 53 24.64 15.46 11.47
N LEU A 54 24.75 16.74 11.82
CA LEU A 54 23.87 17.82 11.37
C LEU A 54 24.63 18.70 10.38
N TYR A 55 24.17 18.77 9.14
CA TYR A 55 24.80 19.53 8.05
C TYR A 55 23.95 20.74 7.63
N THR A 56 24.60 21.87 7.40
CA THR A 56 24.11 22.90 6.48
C THR A 56 24.28 22.41 5.04
N HIS A 57 23.45 22.88 4.10
CA HIS A 57 23.51 22.42 2.72
C HIS A 57 23.04 23.47 1.70
N ARG A 58 23.46 23.32 0.44
CA ARG A 58 22.97 24.08 -0.71
C ARG A 58 21.64 23.50 -1.22
N ARG A 59 20.95 24.22 -2.12
CA ARG A 59 19.57 23.91 -2.56
C ARG A 59 19.38 22.51 -3.17
N MET A 60 20.44 21.90 -3.67
CA MET A 60 20.50 20.47 -3.99
C MET A 60 21.79 19.96 -3.35
N ALA A 61 21.68 19.02 -2.41
CA ALA A 61 22.83 18.30 -1.87
C ALA A 61 23.04 17.04 -2.71
N ILE A 62 24.05 17.05 -3.59
CA ILE A 62 24.33 15.93 -4.50
C ILE A 62 25.69 15.30 -4.17
N THR A 63 26.70 16.12 -3.88
CA THR A 63 28.04 15.68 -3.46
C THR A 63 28.44 16.25 -2.10
N GLY A 64 29.55 15.77 -1.55
CA GLY A 64 30.14 16.28 -0.30
C GLY A 64 30.44 17.80 -0.31
N ASP A 65 30.70 18.39 -1.48
CA ASP A 65 30.95 19.84 -1.66
C ASP A 65 29.69 20.72 -1.51
N ASP A 66 28.49 20.12 -1.53
CA ASP A 66 27.21 20.84 -1.34
C ASP A 66 26.78 20.95 0.13
N VAL A 67 27.42 20.20 1.03
CA VAL A 67 27.10 20.12 2.45
C VAL A 67 28.25 20.65 3.30
N SER A 68 27.96 21.08 4.53
CA SER A 68 28.99 21.51 5.48
C SER A 68 28.52 21.21 6.91
N LEU A 69 29.33 20.43 7.63
CA LEU A 69 29.02 19.93 8.98
C LEU A 69 28.88 21.11 9.95
N ASP A 70 27.76 21.16 10.66
CA ASP A 70 27.34 22.24 11.56
C ASP A 70 27.48 21.79 13.03
N GLN A 71 27.07 20.55 13.33
CA GLN A 71 27.12 19.96 14.67
C GLN A 71 27.11 18.42 14.60
N ILE A 72 27.67 17.75 15.61
CA ILE A 72 27.50 16.31 15.84
C ILE A 72 26.82 16.11 17.20
N VAL A 73 25.87 15.17 17.28
CA VAL A 73 25.22 14.72 18.52
C VAL A 73 25.48 13.22 18.73
N PRO A 74 26.22 12.79 19.75
CA PRO A 74 26.37 11.36 20.08
C PRO A 74 25.02 10.73 20.49
N LEU A 75 24.81 9.45 20.19
CA LEU A 75 23.68 8.67 20.75
C LEU A 75 24.09 8.00 22.06
N SER A 76 24.48 8.82 23.05
CA SER A 76 24.75 8.42 24.44
C SER A 76 23.47 8.07 25.21
N LYS A 77 23.60 7.51 26.43
CA LYS A 77 22.45 7.12 27.27
C LYS A 77 21.44 8.23 27.60
N ASP A 78 21.83 9.50 27.48
CA ASP A 78 20.98 10.67 27.70
C ASP A 78 20.31 11.21 26.42
N PHE A 79 20.63 10.63 25.25
CA PHE A 79 20.01 10.99 23.98
C PHE A 79 18.54 10.52 23.92
N MET A 80 17.63 11.46 23.73
CA MET A 80 16.20 11.20 23.51
C MET A 80 15.70 11.95 22.27
N LEU A 81 15.07 11.24 21.34
CA LEU A 81 14.40 11.81 20.18
C LEU A 81 12.90 11.46 20.22
N GLU A 82 12.07 12.43 20.59
CA GLU A 82 10.64 12.23 20.83
C GLU A 82 9.78 13.03 19.82
N GLU A 83 8.68 12.46 19.34
CA GLU A 83 7.67 13.20 18.57
C GLU A 83 6.89 14.13 19.51
N VAL A 84 6.92 15.44 19.23
CA VAL A 84 6.28 16.46 20.07
C VAL A 84 5.21 17.22 19.28
N SER A 85 4.02 17.33 19.85
CA SER A 85 2.99 18.24 19.33
C SER A 85 3.30 19.67 19.79
N PRO A 86 3.36 20.68 18.89
CA PRO A 86 3.44 22.08 19.30
C PRO A 86 2.21 22.47 20.14
N ASP A 87 2.42 23.23 21.22
CA ASP A 87 1.35 23.63 22.16
C ASP A 87 0.25 24.45 21.44
N GLY A 88 -0.84 23.78 21.08
CA GLY A 88 -2.04 24.37 20.48
C GLY A 88 -2.31 23.99 19.02
N GLU A 89 -1.40 23.32 18.32
CA GLU A 89 -1.66 22.82 16.96
C GLU A 89 -2.37 21.45 16.98
N LEU A 90 -3.34 21.24 16.07
CA LEU A 90 -3.98 19.93 15.93
C LEU A 90 -3.06 18.96 15.20
N TYR A 91 -2.98 17.73 15.70
CA TYR A 91 -2.34 16.61 15.02
C TYR A 91 -3.00 16.35 13.65
N ILE A 92 -2.26 16.55 12.56
CA ILE A 92 -2.73 16.33 11.18
C ILE A 92 -2.13 15.02 10.68
N LEU A 93 -2.99 14.04 10.37
CA LEU A 93 -2.56 12.84 9.65
C LEU A 93 -2.00 13.23 8.28
N GLY A 94 -0.68 13.08 8.11
CA GLY A 94 0.03 13.46 6.90
C GLY A 94 0.75 14.81 6.94
N SER A 95 0.81 15.50 8.09
CA SER A 95 1.76 16.62 8.27
C SER A 95 3.16 16.13 8.60
N ASP A 96 4.12 17.03 8.41
CA ASP A 96 5.50 16.88 8.89
C ASP A 96 5.53 16.50 10.37
N VAL A 97 6.52 15.68 10.73
CA VAL A 97 6.72 15.15 12.07
C VAL A 97 7.65 16.09 12.83
N THR A 98 7.12 16.81 13.81
CA THR A 98 7.93 17.63 14.72
C THR A 98 8.56 16.73 15.77
N VAL A 99 9.89 16.61 15.75
CA VAL A 99 10.66 15.84 16.73
C VAL A 99 11.53 16.74 17.58
N GLN A 100 11.60 16.46 18.87
CA GLN A 100 12.50 17.10 19.81
C GLN A 100 13.66 16.18 20.14
N LEU A 101 14.86 16.63 19.77
CA LEU A 101 16.12 16.03 20.18
C LEU A 101 16.54 16.64 21.51
N ASN A 102 16.79 15.80 22.50
CA ASN A 102 17.31 16.18 23.81
C ASN A 102 18.59 15.38 24.11
N THR A 103 19.56 16.04 24.73
CA THR A 103 20.65 15.45 25.53
C THR A 103 20.77 16.29 26.82
N ALA A 104 21.68 15.94 27.72
CA ALA A 104 21.97 16.69 28.94
C ALA A 104 22.46 18.13 28.67
N GLU A 105 23.04 18.39 27.50
CA GLU A 105 23.64 19.68 27.11
C GLU A 105 22.87 20.40 26.00
N LEU A 106 21.98 19.71 25.26
CA LEU A 106 21.40 20.20 24.01
C LEU A 106 19.89 19.91 23.94
N ARG A 107 19.12 20.91 23.48
CA ARG A 107 17.71 20.74 23.07
C ARG A 107 17.48 21.40 21.72
N LEU A 108 17.09 20.60 20.72
CA LEU A 108 16.77 21.06 19.37
C LEU A 108 15.37 20.54 18.97
N VAL A 109 14.64 21.33 18.18
CA VAL A 109 13.34 20.92 17.61
C VAL A 109 13.46 20.94 16.10
N PHE A 110 13.14 19.82 15.45
CA PHE A 110 13.18 19.67 14.00
C PHE A 110 11.78 19.31 13.48
N GLN A 111 11.33 20.02 12.45
CA GLN A 111 10.19 19.62 11.63
C GLN A 111 10.72 18.77 10.46
N LEU A 112 10.41 17.46 10.46
CA LEU A 112 10.85 16.50 9.44
C LEU A 112 9.72 16.20 8.45
N PRO A 113 9.98 16.12 7.13
CA PRO A 113 8.94 15.99 6.11
C PRO A 113 8.11 14.71 6.29
N PHE A 114 6.79 14.76 6.08
CA PHE A 114 5.98 13.53 6.13
C PHE A 114 6.38 12.51 5.07
N GLY A 115 6.63 11.26 5.47
CA GLY A 115 6.86 10.18 4.51
C GLY A 115 7.29 8.86 5.14
N SER A 116 7.47 7.85 4.28
CA SER A 116 8.11 6.57 4.64
C SER A 116 9.57 6.80 5.04
N HIS A 117 10.32 7.59 4.28
CA HIS A 117 11.75 7.87 4.51
C HIS A 117 12.03 8.42 5.93
N THR A 118 11.22 9.38 6.38
CA THR A 118 11.30 9.94 7.75
C THR A 118 10.95 8.91 8.81
N ARG A 119 9.97 8.02 8.57
CA ARG A 119 9.68 6.91 9.49
C ARG A 119 10.84 5.91 9.57
N THR A 120 11.47 5.56 8.44
CA THR A 120 12.67 4.73 8.42
C THR A 120 13.83 5.38 9.16
N PHE A 121 14.04 6.70 8.98
CA PHE A 121 15.07 7.46 9.69
C PHE A 121 14.86 7.40 11.21
N LEU A 122 13.64 7.68 11.69
CA LEU A 122 13.31 7.63 13.11
C LEU A 122 13.39 6.21 13.68
N GLN A 123 13.06 5.18 12.90
CA GLN A 123 13.21 3.78 13.29
C GLN A 123 14.68 3.35 13.44
N GLU A 124 15.56 3.72 12.50
CA GLU A 124 16.98 3.39 12.60
C GLU A 124 17.68 4.23 13.69
N VAL A 125 17.27 5.48 13.94
CA VAL A 125 17.74 6.24 15.12
C VAL A 125 17.30 5.55 16.42
N ALA A 126 16.03 5.20 16.57
CA ALA A 126 15.53 4.51 17.76
C ALA A 126 16.15 3.12 17.98
N ARG A 127 16.62 2.47 16.91
CA ARG A 127 17.38 1.21 16.94
C ARG A 127 18.86 1.41 17.28
N ALA A 128 19.42 2.57 16.94
CA ALA A 128 20.80 2.95 17.22
C ALA A 128 21.00 3.46 18.65
N CYS A 129 19.95 3.95 19.32
CA CYS A 129 19.97 4.28 20.74
C CYS A 129 20.26 3.03 21.61
N PRO A 130 21.24 3.07 22.54
CA PRO A 130 21.42 2.00 23.52
C PRO A 130 20.19 1.93 24.44
N GLY A 131 19.62 0.73 24.59
CA GLY A 131 18.43 0.52 25.43
C GLY A 131 18.69 0.77 26.93
N PHE A 132 17.60 0.90 27.70
CA PHE A 132 17.61 1.07 29.16
C PHE A 132 18.03 -0.20 29.94
N ASP A 133 19.16 -0.81 29.58
CA ASP A 133 19.85 -1.81 30.39
C ASP A 133 20.96 -1.11 31.22
N PRO A 134 20.85 -1.11 32.57
CA PRO A 134 21.81 -0.44 33.44
C PRO A 134 23.22 -1.06 33.42
N GLU A 135 23.40 -2.31 32.98
CA GLU A 135 24.72 -2.96 32.93
C GLU A 135 25.54 -2.54 31.70
N THR A 136 24.91 -1.98 30.66
CA THR A 136 25.61 -1.46 29.47
C THR A 136 26.56 -0.33 29.85
N ARG A 137 27.82 -0.34 29.41
CA ARG A 137 28.72 0.83 29.50
C ARG A 137 28.25 1.89 28.50
N ASP A 138 28.29 3.16 28.89
CA ASP A 138 28.01 4.28 27.97
C ASP A 138 29.15 4.36 26.92
N PRO A 139 28.89 4.63 25.63
CA PRO A 139 29.95 4.62 24.63
C PRO A 139 30.92 5.80 24.83
N GLU A 140 32.19 5.59 24.51
CA GLU A 140 33.26 6.55 24.82
C GLU A 140 33.56 7.50 23.64
N PHE A 141 33.00 7.20 22.46
CA PHE A 141 32.94 8.10 21.30
C PHE A 141 34.29 8.70 20.86
N GLU A 142 35.40 8.02 21.12
CA GLU A 142 36.75 8.54 20.89
C GLU A 142 37.00 8.96 19.43
N TRP A 143 36.34 8.34 18.46
CA TRP A 143 36.41 8.70 17.04
C TRP A 143 35.86 10.11 16.75
N LEU A 144 34.88 10.60 17.51
CA LEU A 144 34.32 11.94 17.35
C LEU A 144 35.30 13.06 17.73
N SER A 145 36.38 12.76 18.48
CA SER A 145 37.44 13.72 18.79
C SER A 145 38.09 14.32 17.54
N ARG A 146 38.14 13.55 16.45
CA ARG A 146 38.70 13.93 15.14
C ARG A 146 37.96 15.13 14.50
N HIS A 147 36.68 15.29 14.82
CA HIS A 147 35.81 16.35 14.30
C HIS A 147 35.76 17.62 15.19
N ARG A 148 36.47 17.66 16.34
CA ARG A 148 36.41 18.76 17.32
C ARG A 148 37.41 19.92 17.10
N CYS A 149 38.03 20.05 15.91
CA CYS A 149 39.12 21.01 15.68
C CYS A 149 38.78 22.19 14.75
N ALA A 150 38.06 23.21 15.24
CA ALA A 150 38.07 24.58 14.68
C ALA A 150 37.37 25.65 15.58
N GLU A 151 37.79 25.85 16.84
CA GLU A 151 37.42 27.07 17.59
C GLU A 151 38.23 28.28 17.06
N PRO A 152 37.60 29.42 16.71
CA PRO A 152 38.32 30.66 16.35
C PRO A 152 38.81 31.42 17.59
N ASP A 153 40.02 31.99 17.53
CA ASP A 153 40.64 32.69 18.67
C ASP A 153 39.79 33.85 19.24
N ALA A 154 39.53 33.79 20.55
CA ALA A 154 38.68 34.74 21.26
C ALA A 154 39.44 35.98 21.80
N GLU A 155 39.83 36.91 20.92
CA GLU A 155 40.23 38.26 21.37
C GLU A 155 39.01 39.10 21.78
N SER A 156 38.78 39.23 23.09
CA SER A 156 37.73 40.10 23.64
C SER A 156 38.19 41.56 23.81
N PRO A 157 37.36 42.53 23.37
CA PRO A 157 37.21 43.78 24.10
C PRO A 157 35.75 44.10 24.48
N LYS A 158 35.60 44.96 25.50
CA LYS A 158 34.36 45.23 26.25
C LYS A 158 33.30 46.03 25.46
N PRO A 159 32.01 45.92 25.82
CA PRO A 159 30.91 46.51 25.07
C PRO A 159 30.85 48.05 25.16
N ARG A 160 30.23 48.66 24.14
CA ARG A 160 29.62 49.97 24.22
C ARG A 160 28.24 49.95 23.57
N GLU A 161 27.32 50.69 24.18
CA GLU A 161 25.95 50.86 23.73
C GLU A 161 25.90 51.68 22.43
N TRP A 162 24.84 51.51 21.64
CA TRP A 162 24.40 52.57 20.73
C TRP A 162 22.88 52.58 20.59
N ASN A 163 22.27 53.74 20.86
CA ASN A 163 20.85 53.99 20.66
C ASN A 163 20.59 54.61 19.28
N SER A 164 19.40 54.35 18.74
CA SER A 164 18.64 55.21 17.82
C SER A 164 19.33 55.76 16.54
N ASP A 165 19.04 55.08 15.42
CA ASP A 165 18.21 55.61 14.30
C ASP A 165 18.67 56.91 13.54
N PRO A 166 17.99 57.41 12.48
CA PRO A 166 18.46 57.18 11.11
C PRO A 166 18.78 58.45 10.29
N GLY A 167 19.56 58.32 9.20
CA GLY A 167 20.08 59.49 8.46
C GLY A 167 20.44 59.34 6.97
N THR A 168 19.43 59.31 6.09
CA THR A 168 19.31 60.21 4.91
C THR A 168 20.46 60.37 3.87
N ARG A 169 20.24 59.81 2.64
CA ARG A 169 20.71 60.31 1.31
C ARG A 169 22.25 60.31 1.02
N SER A 170 22.76 60.50 -0.21
CA SER A 170 22.27 60.28 -1.60
C SER A 170 23.40 60.53 -2.63
N GLY A 171 23.32 59.97 -3.84
CA GLY A 171 24.14 60.36 -5.01
C GLY A 171 24.85 59.15 -5.62
N LEU A 172 24.51 58.71 -6.84
CA LEU A 172 24.78 59.31 -8.17
C LEU A 172 26.22 59.04 -8.67
N ALA A 173 26.32 58.17 -9.68
CA ALA A 173 27.53 57.96 -10.48
C ALA A 173 27.80 59.16 -11.43
N PRO A 174 28.96 59.21 -12.10
CA PRO A 174 28.93 58.74 -13.49
C PRO A 174 30.22 58.09 -14.05
N ILE A 175 30.01 57.17 -15.00
CA ILE A 175 30.73 56.99 -16.29
C ILE A 175 32.28 56.92 -16.30
N GLY A 176 32.80 55.80 -16.85
CA GLY A 176 33.85 55.87 -17.89
C GLY A 176 35.06 54.96 -17.74
N GLY A 177 35.51 54.38 -18.87
CA GLY A 177 36.77 53.61 -18.99
C GLY A 177 36.57 52.12 -19.32
N GLY A 178 37.46 51.53 -20.12
CA GLY A 178 37.39 50.11 -20.48
C GLY A 178 38.59 49.58 -21.27
N ARG A 179 38.47 48.32 -21.70
CA ARG A 179 39.43 47.50 -22.49
C ARG A 179 40.67 46.94 -21.77
N HIS A 180 40.53 45.67 -21.37
CA HIS A 180 41.36 44.52 -21.80
C HIS A 180 42.90 44.48 -21.61
N GLN A 181 43.30 43.37 -20.96
CA GLN A 181 44.34 42.40 -21.39
C GLN A 181 45.84 42.59 -21.06
N SER A 182 46.35 41.63 -20.24
CA SER A 182 47.33 40.58 -20.65
C SER A 182 48.77 40.58 -20.09
N ARG A 183 49.11 39.42 -19.49
CA ARG A 183 50.43 38.73 -19.44
C ARG A 183 51.62 39.32 -18.66
N ASN A 184 52.10 38.56 -17.66
CA ASN A 184 53.36 37.74 -17.67
C ASN A 184 53.67 37.24 -16.22
N ALA A 185 54.52 36.25 -15.94
CA ALA A 185 55.57 35.58 -16.75
C ALA A 185 55.65 34.04 -16.52
N ARG A 186 56.65 33.36 -17.12
CA ARG A 186 56.95 31.90 -17.09
C ARG A 186 58.44 31.62 -16.79
N ARG A 187 58.77 30.41 -16.29
CA ARG A 187 59.85 29.44 -16.71
C ARG A 187 60.12 28.44 -15.56
N GLY A 188 60.60 27.19 -15.74
CA GLY A 188 60.92 26.34 -16.91
C GLY A 188 60.44 24.88 -16.69
N LEU A 189 60.37 23.96 -17.68
CA LEU A 189 61.45 23.13 -18.29
C LEU A 189 62.04 22.08 -17.31
N GLU A 190 62.25 20.80 -17.66
CA GLU A 190 62.47 20.13 -18.98
C GLU A 190 61.71 18.77 -19.16
N ASP A 191 61.37 18.45 -20.43
CA ASP A 191 61.36 17.16 -21.20
C ASP A 191 60.83 15.81 -20.59
N VAL A 192 60.35 14.78 -21.33
CA VAL A 192 60.70 14.23 -22.68
C VAL A 192 59.45 13.69 -23.46
N LEU A 193 59.53 13.63 -24.80
CA LEU A 193 58.56 13.08 -25.80
C LEU A 193 59.25 11.99 -26.68
N PRO A 194 58.63 11.27 -27.67
CA PRO A 194 57.35 11.47 -28.39
C PRO A 194 56.45 10.18 -28.44
N ARG A 195 55.40 9.94 -29.25
CA ARG A 195 54.74 10.50 -30.48
C ARG A 195 53.20 10.26 -30.36
N GLY A 196 52.24 10.72 -31.19
CA GLY A 196 52.22 11.51 -32.44
C GLY A 196 52.07 10.66 -33.73
N PRO A 197 51.09 10.90 -34.66
CA PRO A 197 49.94 11.83 -34.70
C PRO A 197 48.57 11.11 -34.47
N GLY A 198 47.38 11.72 -34.55
CA GLY A 198 46.98 13.14 -34.70
C GLY A 198 45.88 13.37 -35.78
N TYR A 199 45.07 14.42 -35.58
CA TYR A 199 43.95 14.93 -36.41
C TYR A 199 42.60 14.17 -36.30
N ILE A 200 41.44 14.76 -35.91
CA ILE A 200 40.67 15.98 -36.31
C ILE A 200 39.69 15.68 -37.48
N LEU A 201 38.45 16.19 -37.56
CA LEU A 201 37.41 16.68 -36.61
C LEU A 201 36.20 17.16 -37.48
N LEU A 202 34.99 17.28 -36.91
CA LEU A 202 33.81 18.08 -37.37
C LEU A 202 32.88 17.56 -38.52
N TRP A 203 31.57 17.57 -38.20
CA TRP A 203 30.38 17.98 -39.02
C TRP A 203 30.18 17.32 -40.41
N GLY A 204 29.08 16.63 -40.75
CA GLY A 204 27.68 16.80 -40.35
C GLY A 204 26.80 17.01 -41.61
N GLY A 205 25.57 16.48 -41.67
CA GLY A 205 24.59 16.83 -42.72
C GLY A 205 23.77 15.67 -43.31
N ALA A 206 22.44 15.77 -43.13
CA ALA A 206 21.35 15.36 -44.03
C ALA A 206 21.28 13.94 -44.67
N ALA A 207 20.29 13.18 -44.17
CA ALA A 207 19.11 12.70 -44.91
C ALA A 207 19.17 11.47 -45.86
N GLU A 208 17.95 10.93 -46.05
CA GLU A 208 17.45 9.90 -46.98
C GLU A 208 17.83 8.43 -46.73
N GLU A 209 16.89 7.54 -47.09
CA GLU A 209 16.98 6.07 -46.99
C GLU A 209 17.75 5.50 -48.20
N PRO A 210 17.98 4.17 -48.23
CA PRO A 210 17.09 3.38 -49.09
C PRO A 210 16.73 1.96 -48.59
N GLU A 211 15.55 1.49 -48.98
CA GLU A 211 15.31 0.04 -49.15
C GLU A 211 16.10 -0.52 -50.35
N PHE A 212 16.45 -1.82 -50.32
CA PHE A 212 16.24 -2.83 -51.37
C PHE A 212 16.92 -4.13 -50.86
N LEU A 213 16.19 -5.19 -50.47
CA LEU A 213 15.46 -6.17 -51.30
C LEU A 213 16.29 -6.83 -52.42
N LEU A 214 16.41 -8.16 -52.33
CA LEU A 214 16.12 -9.21 -53.34
C LEU A 214 16.09 -10.55 -52.52
N ALA A 215 15.02 -11.38 -52.51
CA ALA A 215 14.36 -12.13 -53.60
C ALA A 215 15.15 -13.41 -54.01
N GLU A 216 14.57 -14.51 -54.50
CA GLU A 216 13.17 -14.98 -54.63
C GLU A 216 13.15 -16.54 -54.51
N GLU A 217 12.24 -17.43 -54.96
CA GLU A 217 11.11 -17.48 -55.92
C GLU A 217 10.10 -18.54 -55.35
N MET A 218 8.78 -18.31 -55.22
CA MET A 218 7.67 -18.67 -56.14
C MET A 218 7.35 -20.19 -56.29
N HIS A 219 6.18 -20.67 -56.80
CA HIS A 219 5.09 -20.03 -57.55
C HIS A 219 3.70 -20.71 -57.33
N GLU A 220 2.62 -19.91 -57.39
CA GLU A 220 1.25 -20.17 -57.90
C GLU A 220 0.37 -21.40 -57.52
N GLY A 221 -0.96 -21.18 -57.51
CA GLY A 221 -1.96 -22.22 -57.84
C GLY A 221 -3.31 -22.20 -57.09
N GLY A 222 -4.42 -22.12 -57.82
CA GLY A 222 -5.78 -22.45 -57.38
C GLY A 222 -6.77 -22.39 -58.56
N PRO A 223 -8.09 -22.66 -58.39
CA PRO A 223 -8.83 -23.23 -57.26
C PRO A 223 -9.69 -24.46 -57.68
N VAL A 224 -10.79 -24.77 -56.93
CA VAL A 224 -12.00 -25.53 -57.35
C VAL A 224 -12.11 -27.07 -57.09
N ARG A 225 -13.21 -27.47 -56.42
CA ARG A 225 -13.91 -28.81 -56.34
C ARG A 225 -13.17 -30.08 -55.85
N GLY A 226 -13.65 -30.63 -54.73
CA GLY A 226 -14.64 -31.74 -54.84
C GLY A 226 -14.52 -33.02 -53.98
N ARG A 227 -15.70 -33.48 -53.50
CA ARG A 227 -16.12 -34.85 -53.06
C ARG A 227 -15.71 -35.41 -51.69
N ARG A 228 -16.74 -35.67 -50.85
CA ARG A 228 -16.79 -36.63 -49.71
C ARG A 228 -16.75 -38.09 -50.21
N PRO A 229 -16.34 -39.07 -49.37
CA PRO A 229 -17.27 -39.82 -48.47
C PRO A 229 -16.99 -39.50 -46.96
N ARG A 230 -17.50 -40.17 -45.89
CA ARG A 230 -18.74 -40.89 -45.48
C ARG A 230 -18.63 -41.08 -43.94
N GLY A 231 -19.68 -41.09 -43.10
CA GLY A 231 -21.06 -40.66 -43.28
C GLY A 231 -22.03 -41.20 -42.19
N GLY A 232 -23.05 -40.40 -41.82
CA GLY A 232 -24.24 -40.83 -41.03
C GLY A 232 -24.05 -40.83 -39.50
N ARG A 233 -25.04 -40.49 -38.67
CA ARG A 233 -26.46 -40.09 -38.86
C ARG A 233 -26.77 -38.89 -37.91
N ARG A 234 -27.50 -37.84 -38.31
CA ARG A 234 -28.98 -37.75 -38.50
C ARG A 234 -29.75 -37.97 -37.19
N ASP A 235 -30.78 -37.20 -36.82
CA ASP A 235 -31.34 -35.90 -37.27
C ASP A 235 -31.84 -35.18 -35.96
N GLU A 236 -32.44 -33.99 -35.85
CA GLU A 236 -33.09 -33.04 -36.79
C GLU A 236 -32.93 -31.58 -36.24
N ALA A 237 -33.91 -30.66 -36.41
CA ALA A 237 -33.94 -29.29 -35.84
C ALA A 237 -35.41 -28.76 -35.70
N LEU A 238 -35.64 -27.42 -35.77
CA LEU A 238 -36.94 -26.66 -35.76
C LEU A 238 -37.41 -26.15 -34.37
N GLU A 239 -37.98 -24.95 -34.19
CA GLU A 239 -38.04 -23.70 -35.01
C GLU A 239 -38.41 -22.48 -34.11
N GLU A 240 -38.48 -21.26 -34.67
CA GLU A 240 -38.93 -20.02 -34.00
C GLU A 240 -40.47 -19.87 -34.00
N ALA A 241 -41.04 -19.05 -33.09
CA ALA A 241 -42.32 -18.34 -33.28
C ALA A 241 -42.52 -17.24 -32.20
N ASP A 242 -43.48 -16.34 -32.45
CA ASP A 242 -43.56 -14.99 -31.86
C ASP A 242 -44.98 -14.61 -31.32
N TRP A 243 -45.08 -13.43 -30.68
CA TRP A 243 -46.28 -12.53 -30.63
C TRP A 243 -47.48 -12.71 -29.62
N GLU A 244 -47.85 -11.58 -28.96
CA GLU A 244 -49.21 -11.06 -28.56
C GLU A 244 -50.21 -11.84 -27.64
N MET A 245 -51.20 -11.25 -26.92
CA MET A 245 -51.46 -9.87 -26.40
C MET A 245 -52.55 -9.85 -25.26
N SER A 246 -52.58 -8.76 -24.47
CA SER A 246 -53.76 -8.04 -23.88
C SER A 246 -54.75 -8.62 -22.83
N ALA A 247 -54.72 -7.98 -21.64
CA ALA A 247 -55.82 -7.28 -20.91
C ALA A 247 -56.95 -8.01 -20.10
N GLY A 248 -57.32 -7.44 -18.93
CA GLY A 248 -58.73 -7.47 -18.43
C GLY A 248 -59.07 -7.52 -16.92
N GLY A 249 -58.91 -6.45 -16.13
CA GLY A 249 -59.58 -6.22 -14.81
C GLY A 249 -59.13 -7.07 -13.60
N GLY A 250 -59.52 -6.79 -12.33
CA GLY A 250 -60.18 -5.60 -11.76
C GLY A 250 -60.66 -5.78 -10.29
N PHE A 251 -60.49 -4.74 -9.45
CA PHE A 251 -61.20 -4.45 -8.17
C PHE A 251 -61.39 -5.54 -7.07
N ARG A 252 -60.71 -5.40 -5.91
CA ARG A 252 -61.30 -4.99 -4.59
C ARG A 252 -60.38 -5.14 -3.36
N GLU A 253 -60.69 -4.35 -2.33
CA GLU A 253 -60.16 -4.48 -0.95
C GLU A 253 -60.74 -5.71 -0.22
N ARG A 254 -60.03 -6.24 0.79
CA ARG A 254 -60.50 -6.14 2.20
C ARG A 254 -59.56 -6.67 3.27
N ASP A 255 -59.82 -6.14 4.46
CA ASP A 255 -59.30 -6.47 5.79
C ASP A 255 -59.44 -7.94 6.20
N TYR A 256 -58.63 -8.37 7.17
CA TYR A 256 -58.99 -9.46 8.08
C TYR A 256 -58.53 -9.18 9.52
N ALA A 257 -59.44 -9.32 10.49
CA ALA A 257 -59.17 -9.21 11.92
C ALA A 257 -60.15 -10.06 12.75
N GLY A 258 -59.63 -10.78 13.76
CA GLY A 258 -60.42 -11.56 14.74
C GLY A 258 -60.94 -12.94 14.25
N SER A 259 -61.41 -13.84 15.12
CA SER A 259 -61.48 -13.82 16.60
C SER A 259 -61.76 -15.23 17.18
N SER A 260 -62.13 -15.31 18.48
CA SER A 260 -62.54 -16.48 19.31
C SER A 260 -61.39 -17.29 19.97
N ASN A 261 -61.44 -17.76 21.23
CA ASN A 261 -62.45 -17.78 22.33
C ASN A 261 -61.77 -17.34 23.67
N VAL A 262 -62.39 -16.67 24.66
CA VAL A 262 -63.39 -17.12 25.68
C VAL A 262 -62.83 -18.29 26.54
N ASP A 263 -62.73 -18.27 27.89
CA ASP A 263 -63.65 -17.69 28.90
C ASP A 263 -63.03 -17.29 30.30
N SER A 264 -63.82 -16.58 31.11
CA SER A 264 -64.01 -16.71 32.58
C SER A 264 -63.16 -15.95 33.65
N SER A 265 -63.88 -15.12 34.43
CA SER A 265 -63.77 -14.79 35.87
C SER A 265 -62.54 -14.08 36.52
N ARG A 266 -62.79 -12.86 37.02
CA ARG A 266 -62.15 -12.24 38.22
C ARG A 266 -63.03 -12.52 39.48
N PRO A 267 -62.53 -12.37 40.73
CA PRO A 267 -62.42 -11.08 41.48
C PRO A 267 -61.04 -10.94 42.20
N ASN A 268 -60.64 -9.93 42.99
CA ASN A 268 -61.00 -8.52 43.28
C ASN A 268 -59.77 -7.87 43.99
N GLY A 269 -59.66 -6.56 44.29
CA GLY A 269 -60.51 -5.40 43.94
C GLY A 269 -60.51 -4.29 45.02
N ARG A 270 -59.92 -3.11 44.70
CA ARG A 270 -59.88 -1.83 45.48
C ARG A 270 -58.98 -1.82 46.74
N GLY A 271 -58.33 -0.71 47.13
CA GLY A 271 -58.16 0.60 46.46
C GLY A 271 -57.79 1.74 47.44
N THR A 272 -57.37 2.91 46.93
CA THR A 272 -57.23 4.24 47.62
C THR A 272 -56.21 4.33 48.79
N ASP A 273 -55.58 5.47 49.14
CA ASP A 273 -55.67 6.85 48.59
C ASP A 273 -54.37 7.71 48.79
N GLN A 274 -54.31 8.80 48.02
CA GLN A 274 -53.74 10.15 48.27
C GLN A 274 -52.47 10.48 49.12
N THR A 275 -51.68 11.40 48.53
CA THR A 275 -51.02 12.62 49.09
C THR A 275 -49.66 12.63 49.83
N SER A 276 -48.70 13.30 49.16
CA SER A 276 -47.86 14.40 49.68
C SER A 276 -46.66 14.13 50.62
N GLY A 277 -45.73 15.09 50.65
CA GLY A 277 -44.71 15.25 51.70
C GLY A 277 -43.26 15.11 51.23
N ALA A 278 -42.51 16.21 51.17
CA ALA A 278 -41.08 16.21 50.89
C ALA A 278 -40.25 16.46 52.16
N ARG A 279 -39.09 15.78 52.29
CA ARG A 279 -37.83 16.38 52.78
C ARG A 279 -36.63 15.43 52.65
N CYS A 280 -35.44 16.03 52.66
CA CYS A 280 -34.14 15.36 52.60
C CYS A 280 -33.75 14.73 53.96
N PRO A 281 -32.76 13.82 53.96
CA PRO A 281 -31.80 13.66 55.05
C PRO A 281 -30.38 14.09 54.63
N GLU A 282 -29.53 14.34 55.63
CA GLU A 282 -28.14 14.78 55.50
C GLU A 282 -27.15 13.58 55.47
N LYS A 283 -25.85 13.84 55.27
CA LYS A 283 -24.76 12.85 55.45
C LYS A 283 -24.42 12.71 56.95
N PRO A 284 -23.76 11.61 57.37
CA PRO A 284 -22.30 11.70 57.50
C PRO A 284 -21.47 10.46 57.07
N GLU A 285 -20.26 10.77 56.61
CA GLU A 285 -18.94 10.09 56.75
C GLU A 285 -18.75 8.56 56.63
N ASN A 286 -18.11 8.18 55.51
CA ASN A 286 -16.95 7.26 55.35
C ASN A 286 -16.65 6.15 56.37
N SER A 287 -16.47 4.93 55.85
CA SER A 287 -15.19 4.20 56.02
C SER A 287 -14.88 3.23 54.86
N LEU A 288 -13.59 3.15 54.52
CA LEU A 288 -12.88 2.03 53.85
C LEU A 288 -13.37 1.48 52.49
N THR A 289 -12.97 2.21 51.43
CA THR A 289 -12.23 1.69 50.26
C THR A 289 -12.48 0.26 49.74
N ARG A 290 -13.00 0.16 48.51
CA ARG A 290 -12.68 -0.93 47.57
C ARG A 290 -12.30 -0.33 46.22
N GLN A 291 -11.14 -0.68 45.69
CA GLN A 291 -10.60 -0.07 44.46
C GLN A 291 -11.32 -0.59 43.21
N ASN A 292 -11.67 0.32 42.29
CA ASN A 292 -12.05 -0.05 40.93
C ASN A 292 -10.78 -0.44 40.16
N LYS A 293 -10.67 -1.72 39.76
CA LYS A 293 -9.67 -2.13 38.76
C LYS A 293 -10.05 -1.59 37.38
N SER A 294 -9.04 -1.34 36.56
CA SER A 294 -9.12 -0.51 35.35
C SER A 294 -9.64 -1.24 34.12
N LYS A 295 -10.06 -0.43 33.13
CA LYS A 295 -10.52 -0.80 31.78
C LYS A 295 -9.41 -1.42 30.87
N SER A 296 -8.33 -1.93 31.48
CA SER A 296 -7.08 -2.35 30.82
C SER A 296 -7.04 -3.84 30.47
N GLU A 297 -7.59 -4.72 31.31
CA GLU A 297 -7.46 -6.18 31.19
C GLU A 297 -8.12 -6.74 29.90
N MET A 298 -9.12 -6.04 29.34
CA MET A 298 -9.75 -6.38 28.06
C MET A 298 -8.85 -6.11 26.84
N SER A 299 -7.83 -5.24 26.96
CA SER A 299 -6.92 -4.88 25.87
C SER A 299 -5.76 -5.89 25.70
N GLU A 300 -5.42 -6.62 26.76
CA GLU A 300 -4.34 -7.60 26.76
C GLU A 300 -4.77 -8.94 26.13
N MET A 301 -6.02 -9.37 26.35
CA MET A 301 -6.56 -10.59 25.73
C MET A 301 -6.55 -10.56 24.18
N VAL A 302 -6.63 -9.38 23.56
CA VAL A 302 -6.57 -9.25 22.09
C VAL A 302 -5.12 -9.24 21.58
N ARG A 303 -4.15 -8.76 22.37
CA ARG A 303 -2.72 -8.80 22.01
C ARG A 303 -2.07 -10.17 22.22
N SER A 304 -2.55 -10.95 23.18
CA SER A 304 -2.06 -12.32 23.42
C SER A 304 -2.35 -13.27 22.25
N ALA A 305 -3.40 -13.02 21.47
CA ALA A 305 -3.78 -13.82 20.30
C ALA A 305 -2.75 -13.80 19.14
N THR A 306 -1.84 -12.81 19.12
CA THR A 306 -0.80 -12.68 18.08
C THR A 306 0.50 -13.41 18.47
N VAL A 307 0.64 -13.89 19.72
CA VAL A 307 1.89 -14.46 20.26
C VAL A 307 1.65 -15.80 20.96
N THR A 308 1.12 -16.79 20.23
CA THR A 308 1.06 -18.21 20.65
C THR A 308 1.12 -19.22 19.48
N VAL A 309 1.81 -18.87 18.38
CA VAL A 309 2.17 -19.84 17.30
C VAL A 309 3.68 -19.83 17.04
N SER A 310 4.44 -19.94 18.12
CA SER A 310 5.82 -20.44 18.11
C SER A 310 5.88 -21.69 19.01
N ASP A 311 7.01 -22.39 18.99
CA ASP A 311 7.40 -23.37 20.01
C ASP A 311 6.63 -24.70 19.99
N LYS A 312 6.22 -25.17 18.79
CA LYS A 312 6.17 -26.62 18.47
C LYS A 312 6.17 -26.98 16.98
N ALA A 313 6.86 -26.18 16.16
CA ALA A 313 6.95 -26.38 14.70
C ALA A 313 8.40 -26.29 14.15
N HIS A 314 9.35 -26.95 14.82
CA HIS A 314 10.62 -27.30 14.16
C HIS A 314 10.45 -28.56 13.29
N ILE A 315 11.25 -28.66 12.23
CA ILE A 315 11.18 -29.68 11.17
C ILE A 315 9.96 -29.52 10.26
N LEU A 316 10.03 -28.56 9.33
CA LEU A 316 9.73 -28.72 7.89
C LEU A 316 10.01 -27.39 7.15
N SER A 317 11.26 -27.17 6.75
CA SER A 317 11.74 -25.90 6.20
C SER A 317 11.59 -25.79 4.68
N VAL A 318 10.48 -25.21 4.20
CA VAL A 318 10.36 -24.65 2.83
C VAL A 318 9.60 -23.32 2.89
N GLN A 319 10.02 -22.34 2.07
CA GLN A 319 9.49 -20.98 2.02
C GLN A 319 8.01 -20.95 1.57
N LYS A 320 7.04 -20.97 2.51
CA LYS A 320 5.61 -21.12 2.15
C LYS A 320 4.62 -20.06 2.68
N PHE A 321 5.08 -19.08 3.47
CA PHE A 321 4.22 -18.06 4.11
C PHE A 321 3.59 -17.01 3.17
N GLY A 322 3.84 -17.04 1.85
CA GLY A 322 3.22 -16.11 0.89
C GLY A 322 1.96 -16.65 0.21
N LEU A 323 2.00 -17.89 -0.29
CA LEU A 323 0.98 -18.41 -1.23
C LEU A 323 -0.40 -18.62 -0.58
N ARG A 324 -0.44 -19.14 0.66
CA ARG A 324 -1.69 -19.42 1.38
C ARG A 324 -2.46 -18.13 1.67
N ASP A 325 -1.77 -17.09 2.14
CA ASP A 325 -2.36 -15.78 2.42
C ASP A 325 -2.90 -15.10 1.15
N THR A 326 -2.20 -15.22 0.02
CA THR A 326 -2.68 -14.73 -1.28
C THR A 326 -3.95 -15.46 -1.73
N ILE A 327 -4.05 -16.78 -1.52
CA ILE A 327 -5.27 -17.56 -1.82
C ILE A 327 -6.43 -17.15 -0.89
N VAL A 328 -6.18 -16.97 0.40
CA VAL A 328 -7.19 -16.46 1.36
C VAL A 328 -7.70 -15.08 0.94
N LYS A 329 -6.80 -14.14 0.66
CA LYS A 329 -7.14 -12.77 0.21
C LYS A 329 -7.94 -12.79 -1.10
N SER A 330 -7.55 -13.63 -2.07
CA SER A 330 -8.28 -13.80 -3.33
C SER A 330 -9.71 -14.31 -3.12
N HIS A 331 -9.90 -15.34 -2.28
CA HIS A 331 -11.23 -15.85 -1.95
C HIS A 331 -12.08 -14.89 -1.09
N LEU A 332 -11.47 -14.03 -0.27
CA LEU A 332 -12.19 -12.96 0.44
C LEU A 332 -12.72 -11.93 -0.56
N VAL A 333 -11.89 -11.42 -1.47
CA VAL A 333 -12.31 -10.46 -2.52
C VAL A 333 -13.41 -11.06 -3.41
N GLN A 334 -13.32 -12.34 -3.78
CA GLN A 334 -14.39 -13.06 -4.50
C GLN A 334 -15.70 -13.21 -3.72
N LYS A 335 -15.68 -13.02 -2.39
CA LYS A 335 -16.82 -13.15 -1.48
C LYS A 335 -17.19 -11.83 -0.80
N GLU A 336 -16.73 -10.68 -1.30
CA GLU A 336 -16.94 -9.37 -0.67
C GLU A 336 -18.42 -9.06 -0.42
N GLU A 337 -19.31 -9.44 -1.33
CA GLU A 337 -20.76 -9.25 -1.21
C GLU A 337 -21.40 -10.05 -0.05
N ASN A 338 -20.73 -11.08 0.49
CA ASN A 338 -21.22 -11.87 1.63
C ASN A 338 -20.97 -11.20 2.99
N TYR A 339 -20.03 -10.24 3.05
CA TYR A 339 -19.64 -9.56 4.30
C TYR A 339 -19.67 -8.04 4.22
N THR A 340 -20.02 -7.45 3.08
CA THR A 340 -20.23 -6.01 2.95
C THR A 340 -21.70 -5.65 2.80
N TYR A 341 -22.04 -4.42 3.16
CA TYR A 341 -23.35 -3.82 2.91
C TYR A 341 -23.18 -2.40 2.38
N ILE A 342 -24.20 -1.87 1.70
CA ILE A 342 -24.18 -0.47 1.21
C ILE A 342 -24.72 0.45 2.30
N GLN A 343 -23.91 1.42 2.71
CA GLN A 343 -24.30 2.52 3.58
C GLN A 343 -24.13 3.84 2.83
N ASN A 344 -25.14 4.71 2.87
CA ASN A 344 -25.05 6.02 2.25
C ASN A 344 -24.27 7.00 3.14
N PHE A 345 -23.32 7.70 2.54
CA PHE A 345 -22.59 8.83 3.15
C PHE A 345 -22.84 10.09 2.32
N ARG A 346 -22.91 11.25 2.98
CA ARG A 346 -23.19 12.53 2.34
C ARG A 346 -21.91 13.24 1.91
N PHE A 347 -21.78 13.48 0.61
CA PHE A 347 -20.66 14.22 0.01
C PHE A 347 -21.12 15.63 -0.36
N PHE A 348 -20.49 16.64 0.23
CA PHE A 348 -20.52 18.00 -0.30
C PHE A 348 -19.38 18.15 -1.31
N VAL A 349 -19.70 18.63 -2.51
CA VAL A 349 -18.74 18.91 -3.58
C VAL A 349 -18.89 20.38 -3.96
N GLY A 350 -17.82 21.16 -3.90
CA GLY A 350 -17.84 22.59 -4.22
C GLY A 350 -16.71 23.00 -5.16
N THR A 351 -16.98 23.98 -6.02
CA THR A 351 -15.97 24.63 -6.86
C THR A 351 -16.13 26.15 -6.83
N TYR A 352 -15.02 26.89 -6.86
CA TYR A 352 -15.02 28.35 -6.90
C TYR A 352 -13.73 28.91 -7.54
N ASN A 353 -13.84 29.58 -8.68
CA ASN A 353 -12.76 30.41 -9.20
C ASN A 353 -12.71 31.73 -8.41
N VAL A 354 -11.55 32.04 -7.80
CA VAL A 354 -11.39 33.17 -6.85
C VAL A 354 -10.57 34.34 -7.40
N ASN A 355 -10.15 34.32 -8.66
CA ASN A 355 -9.53 35.46 -9.37
C ASN A 355 -8.41 36.17 -8.56
N GLY A 356 -7.49 35.39 -8.01
CA GLY A 356 -6.33 35.84 -7.20
C GLY A 356 -6.68 36.49 -5.85
N GLN A 357 -7.95 36.50 -5.44
CA GLN A 357 -8.41 37.22 -4.26
C GLN A 357 -8.15 36.43 -2.96
N SER A 358 -7.82 37.16 -1.89
CA SER A 358 -7.99 36.66 -0.52
C SER A 358 -9.48 36.45 -0.18
N PRO A 359 -9.82 35.53 0.73
CA PRO A 359 -11.19 35.43 1.26
C PRO A 359 -11.53 36.68 2.08
N LYS A 360 -12.56 37.42 1.65
CA LYS A 360 -13.05 38.65 2.30
C LYS A 360 -14.39 38.45 3.02
N GLU A 361 -15.03 37.31 2.78
CA GLU A 361 -16.40 36.98 3.16
C GLU A 361 -16.43 35.63 3.89
N CYS A 362 -17.40 35.42 4.78
CA CYS A 362 -17.60 34.12 5.41
C CYS A 362 -18.15 33.11 4.39
N LEU A 363 -17.54 31.92 4.30
CA LEU A 363 -17.90 30.92 3.29
C LEU A 363 -19.10 30.04 3.67
N ARG A 364 -19.70 30.22 4.85
CA ARG A 364 -20.86 29.44 5.33
C ARG A 364 -22.07 29.43 4.39
N PRO A 365 -22.45 30.52 3.70
CA PRO A 365 -23.54 30.48 2.72
C PRO A 365 -23.29 29.47 1.57
N TRP A 366 -22.03 29.20 1.24
CA TRP A 366 -21.63 28.20 0.24
C TRP A 366 -21.41 26.80 0.85
N LEU A 367 -20.72 26.71 1.98
CA LEU A 367 -20.24 25.43 2.55
C LEU A 367 -21.20 24.79 3.57
N SER A 368 -22.11 25.55 4.17
CA SER A 368 -23.00 25.07 5.24
C SER A 368 -24.44 25.61 5.11
N HIS A 369 -24.95 25.71 3.87
CA HIS A 369 -26.37 26.00 3.57
C HIS A 369 -27.31 24.82 3.87
N SER A 370 -26.81 23.58 3.82
CA SER A 370 -27.62 22.38 3.96
C SER A 370 -27.91 22.07 5.42
N ALA A 371 -29.17 21.85 5.78
CA ALA A 371 -29.62 21.59 7.16
C ALA A 371 -29.12 20.27 7.81
N LEU A 372 -28.18 19.57 7.19
CA LEU A 372 -27.58 18.32 7.67
C LEU A 372 -26.08 18.31 7.32
N ALA A 373 -25.25 18.02 8.31
CA ALA A 373 -23.80 17.98 8.20
C ALA A 373 -23.31 16.89 7.20
N PRO A 374 -22.63 17.27 6.10
CA PRO A 374 -22.02 16.32 5.17
C PRO A 374 -20.96 15.43 5.83
N ASP A 375 -20.86 14.17 5.45
CA ASP A 375 -19.84 13.23 5.96
C ASP A 375 -18.45 13.50 5.35
N VAL A 376 -18.42 13.95 4.10
CA VAL A 376 -17.22 14.28 3.32
C VAL A 376 -17.39 15.65 2.65
N TYR A 377 -16.33 16.46 2.66
CA TYR A 377 -16.23 17.72 1.93
C TYR A 377 -15.11 17.66 0.90
N CYS A 378 -15.45 17.94 -0.35
CA CYS A 378 -14.55 18.06 -1.49
C CYS A 378 -14.63 19.50 -2.03
N VAL A 379 -13.64 20.35 -1.71
CA VAL A 379 -13.69 21.79 -2.01
C VAL A 379 -12.56 22.16 -2.96
N GLY A 380 -12.89 22.49 -4.21
CA GLY A 380 -11.95 22.94 -5.22
C GLY A 380 -11.96 24.45 -5.43
N PHE A 381 -10.77 24.99 -5.71
CA PHE A 381 -10.54 26.38 -6.08
C PHE A 381 -9.77 26.48 -7.39
N GLN A 382 -10.00 27.58 -8.11
CA GLN A 382 -9.24 27.97 -9.31
C GLN A 382 -8.80 29.43 -9.20
N GLU A 383 -7.68 29.78 -9.83
CA GLU A 383 -7.03 31.10 -9.71
C GLU A 383 -6.79 31.53 -8.25
N LEU A 384 -6.46 30.58 -7.37
CA LEU A 384 -6.14 30.84 -5.96
C LEU A 384 -5.08 31.93 -5.77
N ASP A 385 -4.11 31.97 -6.68
CA ASP A 385 -3.10 33.01 -6.81
C ASP A 385 -2.84 33.26 -8.30
N LEU A 386 -2.70 34.53 -8.68
CA LEU A 386 -2.43 35.02 -10.03
C LEU A 386 -1.09 35.76 -10.14
N SER A 387 -0.30 35.77 -9.07
CA SER A 387 1.06 36.29 -9.03
C SER A 387 1.99 35.52 -9.98
N LYS A 388 3.08 36.16 -10.41
CA LYS A 388 4.13 35.48 -11.18
C LYS A 388 4.91 34.52 -10.27
N GLU A 389 4.94 34.86 -9.00
CA GLU A 389 5.58 34.18 -7.90
C GLU A 389 4.96 32.78 -7.74
N ALA A 390 3.63 32.65 -7.64
CA ALA A 390 2.95 31.35 -7.55
C ALA A 390 3.06 30.47 -8.83
N PHE A 391 3.53 31.03 -9.96
CA PHE A 391 3.82 30.29 -11.18
C PHE A 391 5.23 29.67 -11.19
N PHE A 392 6.16 30.19 -10.38
CA PHE A 392 7.56 29.72 -10.30
C PHE A 392 7.99 29.17 -8.93
N PHE A 393 7.26 29.49 -7.86
CA PHE A 393 7.50 29.03 -6.49
C PHE A 393 6.36 28.15 -6.02
N HIS A 394 6.66 27.20 -5.13
CA HIS A 394 5.65 26.26 -4.62
C HIS A 394 4.70 26.92 -3.61
N ASP A 395 5.19 27.85 -2.79
CA ASP A 395 4.44 28.38 -1.63
C ASP A 395 3.71 29.69 -1.94
N THR A 396 2.50 29.85 -1.39
CA THR A 396 1.76 31.12 -1.39
C THR A 396 0.90 31.24 -0.11
N PRO A 397 0.84 32.42 0.54
CA PRO A 397 -0.04 32.63 1.70
C PRO A 397 -1.53 32.47 1.34
N LYS A 398 -1.91 32.57 0.06
CA LYS A 398 -3.28 32.31 -0.43
C LYS A 398 -3.76 30.90 -0.08
N GLU A 399 -2.85 29.91 0.01
CA GLU A 399 -3.20 28.56 0.43
C GLU A 399 -3.72 28.52 1.87
N GLU A 400 -2.96 29.11 2.81
CA GLU A 400 -3.33 29.14 4.22
C GLU A 400 -4.58 30.00 4.47
N GLU A 401 -4.66 31.18 3.83
CA GLU A 401 -5.82 32.07 3.87
C GLU A 401 -7.13 31.31 3.52
N TRP A 402 -7.15 30.63 2.37
CA TRP A 402 -8.34 29.89 1.92
C TRP A 402 -8.57 28.59 2.69
N PHE A 403 -7.51 27.86 3.06
CA PHE A 403 -7.63 26.67 3.92
C PHE A 403 -8.28 27.01 5.27
N LYS A 404 -7.89 28.12 5.90
CA LYS A 404 -8.48 28.62 7.15
C LYS A 404 -9.94 29.04 6.95
N ALA A 405 -10.23 29.86 5.93
CA ALA A 405 -11.58 30.35 5.65
C ALA A 405 -12.58 29.22 5.37
N VAL A 406 -12.14 28.13 4.71
CA VAL A 406 -12.93 26.89 4.54
C VAL A 406 -13.16 26.22 5.88
N SER A 407 -12.09 25.98 6.65
CA SER A 407 -12.14 25.24 7.93
C SER A 407 -13.07 25.91 8.96
N GLU A 408 -13.10 27.24 9.03
CA GLU A 408 -13.99 28.02 9.92
C GLU A 408 -15.47 28.05 9.44
N SER A 409 -15.72 27.59 8.21
CA SER A 409 -17.01 27.67 7.51
C SER A 409 -17.68 26.31 7.23
N LEU A 410 -17.04 25.19 7.60
CA LEU A 410 -17.64 23.85 7.58
C LEU A 410 -18.87 23.77 8.52
N HIS A 411 -19.72 22.77 8.33
CA HIS A 411 -20.99 22.65 9.06
C HIS A 411 -20.79 22.54 10.59
N PRO A 412 -21.39 23.41 11.42
CA PRO A 412 -21.06 23.51 12.85
C PRO A 412 -21.37 22.25 13.67
N ASP A 413 -22.39 21.48 13.29
CA ASP A 413 -22.86 20.29 14.02
C ASP A 413 -21.88 19.11 14.00
N ALA A 414 -20.76 19.17 13.28
CA ALA A 414 -19.75 18.12 13.23
C ALA A 414 -18.31 18.67 13.26
N LYS A 415 -17.40 17.87 13.82
CA LYS A 415 -15.95 18.14 13.72
C LYS A 415 -15.38 17.43 12.50
N TYR A 416 -14.50 18.12 11.77
CA TYR A 416 -13.90 17.63 10.53
C TYR A 416 -12.39 17.50 10.65
N ALA A 417 -11.84 16.40 10.15
CA ALA A 417 -10.41 16.21 9.93
C ALA A 417 -10.05 16.62 8.50
N LYS A 418 -8.95 17.36 8.33
CA LYS A 418 -8.29 17.53 7.03
C LYS A 418 -7.68 16.18 6.65
N VAL A 419 -8.10 15.60 5.52
CA VAL A 419 -7.58 14.32 5.03
C VAL A 419 -6.37 14.53 4.14
N LYS A 420 -6.49 15.46 3.18
CA LYS A 420 -5.45 15.76 2.18
C LYS A 420 -5.75 17.11 1.55
N PHE A 421 -4.71 17.72 0.99
CA PHE A 421 -4.85 18.81 0.03
C PHE A 421 -3.86 18.60 -1.11
N VAL A 422 -4.08 19.27 -2.23
CA VAL A 422 -3.16 19.32 -3.37
C VAL A 422 -3.34 20.64 -4.12
N ARG A 423 -2.25 21.22 -4.62
CA ARG A 423 -2.27 22.46 -5.40
C ARG A 423 -1.28 22.42 -6.56
N LEU A 424 -1.69 23.05 -7.67
CA LEU A 424 -0.89 23.29 -8.87
C LEU A 424 -1.09 24.76 -9.27
N VAL A 425 -0.09 25.61 -9.02
CA VAL A 425 -0.18 27.07 -9.19
C VAL A 425 -1.41 27.62 -8.44
N GLY A 426 -2.48 27.97 -9.15
CA GLY A 426 -3.74 28.48 -8.60
C GLY A 426 -4.90 27.48 -8.58
N ILE A 427 -4.68 26.21 -8.95
CA ILE A 427 -5.70 25.14 -8.88
C ILE A 427 -5.48 24.36 -7.59
N MET A 428 -6.41 24.39 -6.64
CA MET A 428 -6.28 23.72 -5.34
C MET A 428 -7.49 22.83 -5.04
N LEU A 429 -7.28 21.66 -4.43
CA LEU A 429 -8.36 20.79 -3.95
C LEU A 429 -8.11 20.42 -2.49
N LEU A 430 -9.15 20.59 -1.66
CA LEU A 430 -9.17 20.23 -0.25
C LEU A 430 -10.13 19.05 -0.04
N LEU A 431 -9.71 18.07 0.76
CA LEU A 431 -10.54 16.96 1.23
C LEU A 431 -10.63 16.97 2.76
N TYR A 432 -11.85 17.04 3.28
CA TYR A 432 -12.15 16.86 4.69
C TYR A 432 -13.18 15.75 4.89
N VAL A 433 -13.17 15.14 6.08
CA VAL A 433 -14.10 14.08 6.49
C VAL A 433 -14.56 14.36 7.92
N LYS A 434 -15.77 13.96 8.32
CA LYS A 434 -16.14 13.95 9.75
C LYS A 434 -15.14 13.13 10.55
N GLN A 435 -14.81 13.62 11.74
CA GLN A 435 -13.77 13.03 12.60
C GLN A 435 -14.02 11.54 12.93
N GLU A 436 -15.28 11.12 12.98
CA GLU A 436 -15.71 9.75 13.23
C GLU A 436 -15.42 8.78 12.05
N HIS A 437 -15.49 9.25 10.81
CA HIS A 437 -15.21 8.41 9.62
C HIS A 437 -13.73 8.42 9.21
N ALA A 438 -12.91 9.27 9.81
CA ALA A 438 -11.49 9.42 9.47
C ALA A 438 -10.69 8.12 9.61
N ALA A 439 -11.09 7.22 10.52
CA ALA A 439 -10.47 5.91 10.71
C ALA A 439 -10.74 4.91 9.57
N TYR A 440 -11.71 5.20 8.69
CA TYR A 440 -12.10 4.35 7.55
C TYR A 440 -11.61 4.91 6.21
N ILE A 441 -10.79 5.97 6.24
CA ILE A 441 -10.11 6.53 5.07
C ILE A 441 -8.74 5.88 4.92
N SER A 442 -8.45 5.32 3.74
CA SER A 442 -7.17 4.67 3.41
C SER A 442 -6.69 5.02 1.99
N GLU A 443 -5.46 4.59 1.66
CA GLU A 443 -4.82 4.75 0.35
C GLU A 443 -4.87 6.19 -0.27
N VAL A 444 -4.62 7.21 0.56
CA VAL A 444 -4.83 8.63 0.21
C VAL A 444 -3.69 9.23 -0.61
N GLU A 445 -3.81 9.14 -1.94
CA GLU A 445 -2.87 9.70 -2.90
C GLU A 445 -3.41 10.97 -3.58
N ALA A 446 -2.51 11.86 -4.01
CA ALA A 446 -2.89 13.10 -4.69
C ALA A 446 -1.84 13.50 -5.74
N GLU A 447 -2.32 13.96 -6.89
CA GLU A 447 -1.53 14.14 -8.11
C GLU A 447 -1.90 15.42 -8.88
N THR A 448 -1.03 15.85 -9.79
CA THR A 448 -1.21 17.09 -10.56
C THR A 448 -0.83 16.93 -12.04
N VAL A 449 -1.59 17.59 -12.93
CA VAL A 449 -1.33 17.64 -14.38
C VAL A 449 -1.51 19.07 -14.89
N GLY A 450 -0.40 19.74 -15.19
CA GLY A 450 -0.44 21.03 -15.89
C GLY A 450 -0.66 20.85 -17.39
N THR A 451 -1.64 21.57 -17.96
CA THR A 451 -1.95 21.56 -19.39
C THR A 451 -1.84 22.94 -20.04
N GLY A 452 -1.42 23.98 -19.32
CA GLY A 452 -1.46 25.39 -19.77
C GLY A 452 -0.42 25.77 -20.83
N ILE A 453 0.50 26.66 -20.47
CA ILE A 453 1.58 27.09 -21.37
C ILE A 453 2.42 25.85 -21.78
N MET A 454 2.69 25.73 -23.08
CA MET A 454 3.37 24.58 -23.71
C MET A 454 2.73 23.20 -23.40
N GLY A 455 1.45 23.15 -23.02
CA GLY A 455 0.76 21.91 -22.64
C GLY A 455 1.25 21.28 -21.32
N ARG A 456 2.08 22.00 -20.54
CA ARG A 456 2.76 21.45 -19.36
C ARG A 456 2.72 22.35 -18.12
N MET A 457 2.62 23.67 -18.27
CA MET A 457 2.61 24.60 -17.14
C MET A 457 1.29 24.56 -16.36
N GLY A 458 1.36 24.79 -15.04
CA GLY A 458 0.23 24.63 -14.11
C GLY A 458 -0.83 25.73 -14.12
N ASN A 459 -0.73 26.75 -14.99
CA ASN A 459 -1.70 27.85 -15.07
C ASN A 459 -3.08 27.44 -15.64
N LYS A 460 -3.17 26.23 -16.20
CA LYS A 460 -4.37 25.46 -16.56
C LYS A 460 -4.03 23.97 -16.40
N GLY A 461 -5.04 23.11 -16.29
CA GLY A 461 -4.88 21.67 -16.09
C GLY A 461 -5.77 21.17 -14.97
N GLY A 462 -5.27 20.24 -14.15
CA GLY A 462 -6.02 19.73 -13.01
C GLY A 462 -5.16 19.15 -11.89
N VAL A 463 -5.79 19.01 -10.72
CA VAL A 463 -5.27 18.34 -9.54
C VAL A 463 -6.31 17.33 -9.06
N ALA A 464 -5.87 16.21 -8.49
CA ALA A 464 -6.79 15.18 -8.04
C ALA A 464 -6.34 14.57 -6.71
N ILE A 465 -7.32 14.15 -5.90
CA ILE A 465 -7.12 13.35 -4.70
C ILE A 465 -7.90 12.05 -4.90
N ARG A 466 -7.25 10.90 -4.73
CA ARG A 466 -7.94 9.62 -4.62
C ARG A 466 -7.72 9.02 -3.24
N PHE A 467 -8.71 8.26 -2.79
CA PHE A 467 -8.71 7.60 -1.50
C PHE A 467 -9.66 6.42 -1.56
N GLN A 468 -9.62 5.58 -0.53
CA GLN A 468 -10.61 4.56 -0.28
C GLN A 468 -11.36 4.92 1.02
N LEU A 469 -12.69 4.81 0.99
CA LEU A 469 -13.56 4.94 2.16
C LEU A 469 -14.24 3.58 2.38
N HIS A 470 -13.97 2.96 3.52
CA HIS A 470 -14.24 1.54 3.77
C HIS A 470 -13.73 0.66 2.60
N ASN A 471 -14.62 0.01 1.82
CA ASN A 471 -14.24 -0.81 0.66
C ASN A 471 -14.58 -0.16 -0.69
N THR A 472 -14.82 1.17 -0.73
CA THR A 472 -15.16 1.90 -1.96
C THR A 472 -14.05 2.88 -2.34
N SER A 473 -13.53 2.77 -3.56
CA SER A 473 -12.45 3.63 -4.05
C SER A 473 -12.97 4.85 -4.79
N ILE A 474 -12.53 6.04 -4.37
CA ILE A 474 -13.08 7.34 -4.77
C ILE A 474 -11.96 8.20 -5.35
N CYS A 475 -12.22 8.89 -6.47
CA CYS A 475 -11.32 9.89 -7.05
C CYS A 475 -12.05 11.21 -7.23
N VAL A 476 -11.46 12.30 -6.73
CA VAL A 476 -11.97 13.66 -6.83
C VAL A 476 -10.99 14.47 -7.67
N VAL A 477 -11.46 15.08 -8.75
CA VAL A 477 -10.65 15.85 -9.71
C VAL A 477 -11.15 17.29 -9.72
N ASN A 478 -10.25 18.24 -9.46
CA ASN A 478 -10.47 19.66 -9.71
C ASN A 478 -9.69 20.08 -10.95
N SER A 479 -10.34 20.69 -11.95
CA SER A 479 -9.65 21.21 -13.13
C SER A 479 -9.94 22.69 -13.42
N HIS A 480 -8.96 23.36 -14.02
CA HIS A 480 -9.13 24.65 -14.66
C HIS A 480 -8.72 24.52 -16.13
N LEU A 481 -9.70 24.45 -17.03
CA LEU A 481 -9.47 24.22 -18.47
C LEU A 481 -9.27 25.54 -19.24
N ALA A 482 -8.78 25.48 -20.48
CA ALA A 482 -8.52 26.67 -21.30
C ALA A 482 -9.74 27.60 -21.44
N ALA A 483 -9.50 28.90 -21.25
CA ALA A 483 -10.50 29.96 -21.38
C ALA A 483 -10.73 30.38 -22.84
N HIS A 484 -11.57 31.41 -23.07
CA HIS A 484 -12.05 31.91 -24.37
C HIS A 484 -13.13 31.03 -25.02
N THR A 485 -14.06 31.63 -25.76
CA THR A 485 -15.27 30.94 -26.27
C THR A 485 -14.92 29.94 -27.36
N GLU A 486 -13.94 30.30 -28.17
CA GLU A 486 -13.47 29.62 -29.37
C GLU A 486 -12.70 28.32 -29.04
N GLU A 487 -12.02 28.29 -27.88
CA GLU A 487 -11.07 27.24 -27.47
C GLU A 487 -11.73 25.95 -26.92
N TYR A 488 -12.94 25.57 -27.36
CA TYR A 488 -13.60 24.37 -26.85
C TYR A 488 -12.86 23.07 -27.24
N GLU A 489 -12.23 23.03 -28.43
CA GLU A 489 -11.38 21.89 -28.83
C GLU A 489 -10.14 21.77 -27.93
N ARG A 490 -9.62 22.89 -27.43
CA ARG A 490 -8.53 22.90 -26.46
C ARG A 490 -9.00 22.45 -25.08
N ARG A 491 -10.18 22.89 -24.61
CA ARG A 491 -10.79 22.33 -23.38
C ARG A 491 -11.00 20.81 -23.49
N ASN A 492 -11.42 20.35 -24.67
CA ASN A 492 -11.54 18.92 -24.95
C ASN A 492 -10.19 18.20 -24.83
N GLN A 493 -9.10 18.82 -25.31
CA GLN A 493 -7.76 18.24 -25.19
C GLN A 493 -7.21 18.31 -23.75
N ASP A 494 -7.41 19.41 -23.02
CA ASP A 494 -7.01 19.53 -21.61
C ASP A 494 -7.64 18.39 -20.77
N TYR A 495 -8.92 18.06 -21.00
CA TYR A 495 -9.59 16.91 -20.36
C TYR A 495 -8.91 15.56 -20.68
N ARG A 496 -8.54 15.32 -21.95
CA ARG A 496 -7.85 14.08 -22.38
C ARG A 496 -6.44 13.97 -21.80
N ASP A 497 -5.72 15.09 -21.74
CA ASP A 497 -4.41 15.19 -21.12
C ASP A 497 -4.49 14.86 -19.63
N ILE A 498 -5.44 15.44 -18.89
CA ILE A 498 -5.68 15.10 -17.48
C ILE A 498 -6.04 13.61 -17.34
N CYS A 499 -6.94 13.08 -18.15
CA CYS A 499 -7.37 11.67 -18.10
C CYS A 499 -6.26 10.65 -18.36
N SER A 500 -5.25 11.01 -19.17
CA SER A 500 -4.16 10.10 -19.59
C SER A 500 -2.90 10.26 -18.74
N ARG A 501 -2.62 11.47 -18.25
CA ARG A 501 -1.39 11.82 -17.51
C ARG A 501 -1.55 11.72 -15.99
N MET A 502 -2.77 11.79 -15.45
CA MET A 502 -3.04 11.67 -14.02
C MET A 502 -2.93 10.20 -13.58
N GLN A 503 -1.83 9.85 -12.90
CA GLN A 503 -1.48 8.49 -12.51
C GLN A 503 -1.03 8.46 -11.05
N PHE A 504 -1.84 7.84 -10.18
CA PHE A 504 -1.55 7.74 -8.76
C PHE A 504 -0.62 6.55 -8.46
N PRO A 505 0.33 6.68 -7.51
CA PRO A 505 1.09 5.56 -6.98
C PRO A 505 0.20 4.42 -6.44
N GLN A 506 0.74 3.22 -6.37
CA GLN A 506 0.14 2.08 -5.67
C GLN A 506 1.12 1.53 -4.63
N VAL A 507 0.57 0.95 -3.54
CA VAL A 507 1.35 0.39 -2.42
C VAL A 507 2.22 -0.80 -2.86
N ASP A 508 1.80 -1.50 -3.91
CA ASP A 508 2.52 -2.59 -4.58
C ASP A 508 3.20 -2.08 -5.86
N PRO A 509 4.53 -1.93 -5.90
CA PRO A 509 5.26 -1.44 -7.07
C PRO A 509 5.23 -2.37 -8.28
N SER A 510 4.73 -3.61 -8.15
CA SER A 510 4.56 -4.51 -9.29
C SER A 510 3.28 -4.23 -10.10
N GLN A 511 2.36 -3.43 -9.54
CA GLN A 511 1.11 -3.05 -10.20
C GLN A 511 1.25 -1.73 -10.96
N PRO A 512 0.60 -1.57 -12.13
CA PRO A 512 0.64 -0.31 -12.88
C PRO A 512 -0.02 0.83 -12.09
N PRO A 513 0.44 2.09 -12.23
CA PRO A 513 -0.18 3.25 -11.59
C PRO A 513 -1.70 3.33 -11.80
N ARG A 514 -2.44 3.74 -10.77
CA ARG A 514 -3.91 3.82 -10.82
C ARG A 514 -4.31 5.09 -11.56
N THR A 515 -5.19 4.99 -12.55
CA THR A 515 -5.71 6.16 -13.28
C THR A 515 -7.06 6.62 -12.73
N ILE A 516 -7.50 7.85 -13.07
CA ILE A 516 -8.82 8.39 -12.66
C ILE A 516 -9.95 7.38 -12.94
N ASN A 517 -9.98 6.81 -14.15
CA ASN A 517 -11.00 5.84 -14.59
C ASN A 517 -10.96 4.46 -13.87
N LYS A 518 -10.05 4.23 -12.92
CA LYS A 518 -9.93 3.00 -12.12
C LYS A 518 -10.40 3.23 -10.68
N HIS A 519 -11.60 3.79 -10.52
CA HIS A 519 -12.26 4.04 -9.22
C HIS A 519 -13.76 3.71 -9.32
N ASP A 520 -14.39 3.37 -8.19
CA ASP A 520 -15.83 3.08 -8.11
C ASP A 520 -16.69 4.34 -8.28
N VAL A 521 -16.17 5.45 -7.75
CA VAL A 521 -16.79 6.78 -7.72
C VAL A 521 -15.76 7.80 -8.21
N ILE A 522 -16.14 8.61 -9.19
CA ILE A 522 -15.35 9.72 -9.71
C ILE A 522 -16.21 10.98 -9.60
N LEU A 523 -15.68 12.01 -8.96
CA LEU A 523 -16.30 13.34 -8.82
C LEU A 523 -15.38 14.34 -9.52
N TRP A 524 -15.85 14.98 -10.59
CA TRP A 524 -15.06 15.95 -11.34
C TRP A 524 -15.72 17.32 -11.24
N LEU A 525 -14.97 18.30 -10.73
CA LEU A 525 -15.42 19.66 -10.51
C LEU A 525 -14.42 20.65 -11.12
N GLY A 526 -14.84 21.91 -11.31
CA GLY A 526 -13.90 22.98 -11.61
C GLY A 526 -14.45 24.12 -12.45
N ASP A 527 -13.56 25.06 -12.76
CA ASP A 527 -13.75 25.99 -13.88
C ASP A 527 -13.41 25.25 -15.18
N LEU A 528 -14.43 24.64 -15.76
CA LEU A 528 -14.31 23.93 -17.03
C LEU A 528 -14.32 24.89 -18.23
N ASN A 529 -14.53 26.19 -18.01
CA ASN A 529 -14.45 27.29 -18.97
C ASN A 529 -15.29 27.18 -20.26
N TYR A 530 -16.14 26.16 -20.42
CA TYR A 530 -17.09 26.04 -21.53
C TYR A 530 -18.10 27.19 -21.52
N ARG A 531 -18.48 27.66 -22.71
CA ARG A 531 -19.28 28.88 -22.90
C ARG A 531 -20.60 28.59 -23.59
N ILE A 532 -21.43 29.62 -23.69
CA ILE A 532 -22.60 29.63 -24.56
C ILE A 532 -22.14 29.93 -25.99
N GLU A 533 -22.61 29.14 -26.95
CA GLU A 533 -22.33 29.28 -28.38
C GLU A 533 -23.51 29.96 -29.11
N GLU A 534 -23.29 30.42 -30.35
CA GLU A 534 -24.28 30.99 -31.29
C GLU A 534 -25.04 32.28 -30.88
N LEU A 535 -25.18 32.57 -29.58
CA LEU A 535 -26.01 33.64 -29.04
C LEU A 535 -25.21 34.91 -28.71
N ASP A 536 -25.77 36.08 -29.04
CA ASP A 536 -25.18 37.37 -28.67
C ASP A 536 -25.33 37.69 -27.17
N VAL A 537 -24.46 38.56 -26.65
CA VAL A 537 -24.42 38.94 -25.22
C VAL A 537 -25.76 39.49 -24.71
N GLY A 538 -26.48 40.24 -25.54
CA GLY A 538 -27.80 40.79 -25.20
C GLY A 538 -28.87 39.71 -25.13
N LYS A 539 -28.90 38.78 -26.10
CA LYS A 539 -29.81 37.63 -26.07
C LYS A 539 -29.51 36.68 -24.92
N VAL A 540 -28.24 36.45 -24.56
CA VAL A 540 -27.85 35.67 -23.37
C VAL A 540 -28.34 36.35 -22.10
N LYS A 541 -28.01 37.63 -21.87
CA LYS A 541 -28.47 38.39 -20.68
C LYS A 541 -30.00 38.37 -20.57
N LYS A 542 -30.72 38.60 -21.68
CA LYS A 542 -32.18 38.50 -21.74
C LYS A 542 -32.72 37.11 -21.39
N LEU A 543 -32.15 36.01 -21.90
CA LEU A 543 -32.58 34.65 -21.54
C LEU A 543 -32.37 34.34 -20.05
N VAL A 544 -31.34 34.92 -19.43
CA VAL A 544 -31.10 34.79 -17.98
C VAL A 544 -32.12 35.60 -17.17
N GLU A 545 -32.46 36.82 -17.59
CA GLU A 545 -33.53 37.64 -17.01
C GLU A 545 -34.91 36.95 -17.12
N GLU A 546 -35.21 36.35 -18.27
CA GLU A 546 -36.40 35.52 -18.54
C GLU A 546 -36.38 34.17 -17.79
N LYS A 547 -35.29 33.84 -17.09
CA LYS A 547 -35.01 32.53 -16.43
C LYS A 547 -35.17 31.33 -17.36
N ALA A 548 -34.96 31.52 -18.65
CA ALA A 548 -35.08 30.51 -19.70
C ALA A 548 -33.85 29.59 -19.77
N PHE A 549 -33.39 29.09 -18.61
CA PHE A 549 -32.11 28.39 -18.47
C PHE A 549 -32.02 27.14 -19.37
N GLN A 550 -33.10 26.37 -19.53
CA GLN A 550 -33.11 25.21 -20.44
C GLN A 550 -32.95 25.59 -21.92
N THR A 551 -33.44 26.76 -22.34
CA THR A 551 -33.21 27.29 -23.70
C THR A 551 -31.77 27.73 -23.87
N LEU A 552 -31.19 28.41 -22.86
CA LEU A 552 -29.81 28.84 -22.88
C LEU A 552 -28.82 27.64 -22.82
N TYR A 553 -29.15 26.62 -22.03
CA TYR A 553 -28.39 25.39 -21.87
C TYR A 553 -28.35 24.55 -23.16
N ALA A 554 -29.32 24.69 -24.07
CA ALA A 554 -29.25 24.05 -25.39
C ALA A 554 -28.01 24.48 -26.21
N HIS A 555 -27.48 25.68 -25.96
CA HIS A 555 -26.28 26.22 -26.61
C HIS A 555 -25.03 26.16 -25.71
N ASP A 556 -25.06 25.39 -24.60
CA ASP A 556 -23.89 25.19 -23.73
C ASP A 556 -22.88 24.23 -24.37
N GLN A 557 -21.64 24.68 -24.54
CA GLN A 557 -20.60 23.89 -25.19
C GLN A 557 -20.30 22.57 -24.46
N LEU A 558 -20.34 22.53 -23.12
CA LEU A 558 -20.08 21.28 -22.39
C LEU A 558 -21.16 20.25 -22.72
N LYS A 559 -22.43 20.63 -22.66
CA LYS A 559 -23.56 19.78 -23.08
C LYS A 559 -23.39 19.23 -24.50
N ILE A 560 -23.02 20.09 -25.45
CA ILE A 560 -22.82 19.71 -26.86
C ILE A 560 -21.68 18.69 -26.99
N GLN A 561 -20.54 18.93 -26.34
CA GLN A 561 -19.37 18.04 -26.41
C GLN A 561 -19.58 16.72 -25.67
N VAL A 562 -20.31 16.71 -24.55
CA VAL A 562 -20.76 15.48 -23.85
C VAL A 562 -21.71 14.67 -24.74
N ALA A 563 -22.69 15.32 -25.38
CA ALA A 563 -23.63 14.64 -26.28
C ALA A 563 -22.93 14.04 -27.52
N ALA A 564 -21.89 14.71 -28.02
CA ALA A 564 -21.01 14.21 -29.07
C ALA A 564 -20.00 13.13 -28.61
N LYS A 565 -19.97 12.81 -27.31
CA LYS A 565 -19.04 11.85 -26.66
C LYS A 565 -17.55 12.14 -26.89
N THR A 566 -17.18 13.39 -27.16
CA THR A 566 -15.77 13.79 -27.39
C THR A 566 -14.98 13.92 -26.09
N ILE A 567 -15.69 14.04 -24.96
CA ILE A 567 -15.25 14.28 -23.58
C ILE A 567 -16.26 13.73 -22.57
N PHE A 568 -15.83 13.52 -21.33
CA PHE A 568 -16.66 13.10 -20.17
C PHE A 568 -17.60 11.89 -20.44
N ASP A 569 -17.20 10.94 -21.30
CA ASP A 569 -18.03 9.77 -21.60
C ASP A 569 -18.39 8.96 -20.35
N GLY A 570 -19.68 8.65 -20.20
CA GLY A 570 -20.23 7.97 -19.03
C GLY A 570 -20.27 8.79 -17.73
N PHE A 571 -19.98 10.10 -17.75
CA PHE A 571 -20.31 11.00 -16.65
C PHE A 571 -21.75 11.51 -16.75
N THR A 572 -22.29 11.96 -15.62
CA THR A 572 -23.58 12.66 -15.51
C THR A 572 -23.34 14.06 -14.94
N GLU A 573 -24.14 15.04 -15.37
CA GLU A 573 -24.26 16.37 -14.76
C GLU A 573 -25.72 16.56 -14.30
N GLY A 574 -25.93 17.36 -13.24
CA GLY A 574 -27.25 17.68 -12.72
C GLY A 574 -28.05 18.65 -13.60
N GLU A 575 -29.34 18.80 -13.33
CA GLU A 575 -30.13 19.85 -14.00
C GLU A 575 -29.67 21.24 -13.53
N ILE A 576 -29.21 22.06 -14.47
CA ILE A 576 -28.77 23.44 -14.20
C ILE A 576 -30.00 24.33 -14.04
N THR A 577 -30.40 24.55 -12.79
CA THR A 577 -31.55 25.37 -12.39
C THR A 577 -31.15 26.78 -11.91
N PHE A 578 -29.85 27.12 -11.99
CA PHE A 578 -29.26 28.37 -11.53
C PHE A 578 -28.68 29.20 -12.69
N GLN A 579 -28.62 30.53 -12.51
CA GLN A 579 -28.08 31.43 -13.53
C GLN A 579 -26.56 31.25 -13.75
N PRO A 580 -26.02 31.64 -14.92
CA PRO A 580 -24.59 31.59 -15.22
C PRO A 580 -23.68 32.13 -14.10
N THR A 581 -22.57 31.44 -13.87
CA THR A 581 -21.64 31.70 -12.75
C THR A 581 -20.53 32.69 -13.11
N TYR A 582 -20.33 32.94 -14.40
CA TYR A 582 -19.40 33.89 -15.00
C TYR A 582 -20.17 34.80 -15.97
N LYS A 583 -19.82 36.08 -16.20
CA LYS A 583 -18.83 36.92 -15.53
C LYS A 583 -19.53 38.10 -14.85
N TYR A 584 -19.19 38.33 -13.59
CA TYR A 584 -19.68 39.45 -12.79
C TYR A 584 -18.64 40.56 -12.65
N ASP A 585 -19.07 41.75 -12.25
CA ASP A 585 -18.16 42.76 -11.70
C ASP A 585 -17.90 42.46 -10.21
N THR A 586 -16.63 42.43 -9.82
CA THR A 586 -16.20 42.00 -8.48
C THR A 586 -16.83 42.88 -7.39
N GLY A 587 -17.44 42.24 -6.37
CA GLY A 587 -18.20 42.90 -5.31
C GLY A 587 -19.69 43.09 -5.60
N SER A 588 -20.19 42.69 -6.78
CA SER A 588 -21.58 42.90 -7.22
C SER A 588 -22.33 41.60 -7.56
N ASP A 589 -23.57 41.74 -8.02
CA ASP A 589 -24.30 40.73 -8.80
C ASP A 589 -24.53 41.18 -10.27
N ASP A 590 -23.86 42.26 -10.69
CA ASP A 590 -23.98 42.87 -12.01
C ASP A 590 -23.05 42.16 -13.01
N TRP A 591 -23.51 42.01 -14.25
CA TRP A 591 -22.74 41.36 -15.33
C TRP A 591 -21.66 42.29 -15.88
N ASP A 592 -20.45 41.74 -16.11
CA ASP A 592 -19.26 42.41 -16.68
C ASP A 592 -19.56 43.68 -17.48
N THR A 593 -19.34 44.84 -16.86
CA THR A 593 -19.49 46.17 -17.48
C THR A 593 -18.21 46.69 -18.13
N SER A 594 -17.12 45.92 -18.09
CA SER A 594 -15.86 46.31 -18.74
C SER A 594 -15.99 46.37 -20.27
N GLU A 595 -15.02 47.00 -20.92
CA GLU A 595 -14.91 47.08 -22.39
C GLU A 595 -14.96 45.71 -23.11
N LYS A 596 -14.72 44.61 -22.38
CA LYS A 596 -14.76 43.22 -22.90
C LYS A 596 -16.15 42.60 -22.85
N CYS A 597 -17.09 43.18 -22.09
CA CYS A 597 -18.50 42.82 -21.89
C CYS A 597 -18.80 41.34 -22.18
N ARG A 598 -18.21 40.45 -21.37
CA ARG A 598 -18.26 39.00 -21.61
C ARG A 598 -19.69 38.47 -21.57
N ALA A 599 -20.00 37.56 -22.50
CA ALA A 599 -21.22 36.77 -22.45
C ALA A 599 -21.26 35.95 -21.14
N PRO A 600 -22.39 35.95 -20.41
CA PRO A 600 -22.59 35.05 -19.28
C PRO A 600 -22.43 33.57 -19.68
N ALA A 601 -21.78 32.77 -18.83
CA ALA A 601 -21.55 31.34 -19.06
C ALA A 601 -21.55 30.52 -17.76
N TRP A 602 -21.90 29.24 -17.86
CA TRP A 602 -21.71 28.24 -16.80
C TRP A 602 -20.30 27.64 -16.90
N CYS A 603 -19.30 28.43 -16.51
CA CYS A 603 -17.90 28.00 -16.46
C CYS A 603 -17.65 26.97 -15.35
N ASP A 604 -18.28 27.17 -14.19
CA ASP A 604 -18.07 26.41 -12.95
C ASP A 604 -19.05 25.21 -12.89
N ARG A 605 -18.53 23.98 -12.90
CA ARG A 605 -19.33 22.76 -13.11
C ARG A 605 -18.97 21.63 -12.17
N ILE A 606 -19.90 20.69 -11.95
CA ILE A 606 -19.72 19.47 -11.16
C ILE A 606 -20.40 18.28 -11.86
N LEU A 607 -19.61 17.27 -12.20
CA LEU A 607 -20.02 16.03 -12.87
C LEU A 607 -19.59 14.82 -12.03
N TRP A 608 -20.27 13.69 -12.20
CA TRP A 608 -19.92 12.43 -11.52
C TRP A 608 -20.01 11.20 -12.43
N LYS A 609 -19.29 10.14 -12.06
CA LYS A 609 -19.33 8.83 -12.70
C LYS A 609 -19.14 7.74 -11.66
N GLY A 610 -20.00 6.71 -11.68
CA GLY A 610 -19.97 5.62 -10.71
C GLY A 610 -21.34 4.98 -10.50
N LYS A 611 -21.42 4.04 -9.57
CA LYS A 611 -22.68 3.44 -9.10
C LYS A 611 -23.10 4.05 -7.76
N ASN A 612 -24.37 3.87 -7.38
CA ASN A 612 -24.89 4.22 -6.05
C ASN A 612 -24.78 5.72 -5.65
N ILE A 613 -24.64 6.63 -6.62
CA ILE A 613 -24.58 8.09 -6.40
C ILE A 613 -25.97 8.69 -6.66
N THR A 614 -26.52 9.39 -5.68
CA THR A 614 -27.77 10.17 -5.81
C THR A 614 -27.48 11.64 -5.56
N GLN A 615 -27.67 12.50 -6.55
CA GLN A 615 -27.56 13.96 -6.37
C GLN A 615 -28.80 14.50 -5.65
N LEU A 616 -28.59 15.31 -4.61
CA LEU A 616 -29.64 15.93 -3.79
C LEU A 616 -29.86 17.40 -4.13
N SER A 617 -28.81 18.10 -4.57
CA SER A 617 -28.87 19.51 -4.98
C SER A 617 -27.71 19.87 -5.90
N TYR A 618 -27.89 20.88 -6.74
CA TYR A 618 -26.86 21.49 -7.60
C TYR A 618 -27.20 22.98 -7.77
N GLN A 619 -26.37 23.88 -7.23
CA GLN A 619 -26.70 25.32 -7.14
C GLN A 619 -25.47 26.23 -7.06
N SER A 620 -25.62 27.48 -7.51
CA SER A 620 -24.63 28.55 -7.35
C SER A 620 -24.98 29.51 -6.20
N HIS A 621 -23.96 30.21 -5.70
CA HIS A 621 -24.01 30.95 -4.43
C HIS A 621 -23.84 32.45 -4.63
N MET A 622 -24.88 33.10 -5.15
CA MET A 622 -24.93 34.55 -5.44
C MET A 622 -24.55 35.44 -4.25
N ALA A 623 -24.74 34.97 -3.02
CA ALA A 623 -24.42 35.70 -1.79
C ALA A 623 -22.92 36.01 -1.61
N LEU A 624 -22.02 35.28 -2.27
CA LEU A 624 -20.58 35.58 -2.28
C LEU A 624 -20.24 36.48 -3.48
N LYS A 625 -19.41 37.49 -3.24
CA LYS A 625 -19.07 38.55 -4.21
C LYS A 625 -17.57 38.87 -4.26
N THR A 626 -16.74 38.12 -3.52
CA THR A 626 -15.28 38.24 -3.50
C THR A 626 -14.66 38.13 -4.90
N SER A 627 -15.23 37.32 -5.80
CA SER A 627 -14.74 37.03 -7.15
C SER A 627 -15.64 37.62 -8.26
N ASP A 628 -15.21 37.52 -9.52
CA ASP A 628 -16.06 37.69 -10.71
C ASP A 628 -16.75 36.40 -11.18
N HIS A 629 -16.44 35.27 -10.55
CA HIS A 629 -17.24 34.05 -10.58
C HIS A 629 -18.15 33.97 -9.33
N LYS A 630 -19.15 33.08 -9.37
CA LYS A 630 -19.94 32.67 -8.19
C LYS A 630 -19.62 31.23 -7.81
N PRO A 631 -19.48 30.89 -6.51
CA PRO A 631 -19.23 29.51 -6.09
C PRO A 631 -20.38 28.59 -6.50
N VAL A 632 -20.07 27.33 -6.76
CA VAL A 632 -21.06 26.26 -7.03
C VAL A 632 -20.91 25.15 -5.98
N SER A 633 -22.02 24.53 -5.60
CA SER A 633 -22.02 23.31 -4.79
C SER A 633 -23.01 22.28 -5.31
N SER A 634 -22.63 21.01 -5.23
CA SER A 634 -23.50 19.85 -5.36
C SER A 634 -23.44 19.02 -4.09
N VAL A 635 -24.57 18.50 -3.64
CA VAL A 635 -24.61 17.55 -2.51
C VAL A 635 -25.10 16.20 -3.04
N PHE A 636 -24.42 15.12 -2.64
CA PHE A 636 -24.74 13.76 -3.02
C PHE A 636 -24.91 12.87 -1.79
N ASP A 637 -25.82 11.91 -1.84
CA ASP A 637 -25.72 10.69 -1.03
C ASP A 637 -25.08 9.60 -1.89
N ILE A 638 -23.97 9.04 -1.41
CA ILE A 638 -23.18 8.04 -2.13
C ILE A 638 -23.14 6.75 -1.30
N GLY A 639 -23.61 5.65 -1.90
CA GLY A 639 -23.60 4.32 -1.29
C GLY A 639 -22.20 3.70 -1.31
N VAL A 640 -21.62 3.54 -0.13
CA VAL A 640 -20.29 2.96 0.13
C VAL A 640 -20.44 1.52 0.63
N ARG A 641 -19.61 0.61 0.11
CA ARG A 641 -19.40 -0.74 0.66
C ARG A 641 -18.72 -0.66 2.03
N VAL A 642 -19.46 -0.96 3.10
CA VAL A 642 -18.96 -1.05 4.49
C VAL A 642 -18.86 -2.53 4.89
N VAL A 643 -17.78 -2.89 5.58
CA VAL A 643 -17.54 -4.26 6.08
C VAL A 643 -18.34 -4.52 7.36
N ASN A 644 -18.98 -5.68 7.44
CA ASN A 644 -19.51 -6.26 8.67
C ASN A 644 -18.47 -7.25 9.24
N GLU A 645 -17.83 -6.87 10.34
CA GLU A 645 -16.74 -7.63 10.97
C GLU A 645 -17.13 -9.08 11.36
N GLU A 646 -18.38 -9.31 11.77
CA GLU A 646 -18.84 -10.65 12.15
C GLU A 646 -18.96 -11.57 10.92
N LEU A 647 -19.56 -11.05 9.84
CA LEU A 647 -19.68 -11.76 8.57
C LEU A 647 -18.32 -11.95 7.89
N TYR A 648 -17.42 -10.97 8.02
CA TYR A 648 -16.05 -11.05 7.51
C TYR A 648 -15.26 -12.14 8.23
N ARG A 649 -15.24 -12.12 9.57
CA ARG A 649 -14.61 -13.19 10.38
C ARG A 649 -15.18 -14.56 10.05
N LYS A 650 -16.51 -14.69 9.96
CA LYS A 650 -17.16 -15.95 9.59
C LYS A 650 -16.74 -16.43 8.19
N THR A 651 -16.70 -15.53 7.21
CA THR A 651 -16.28 -15.85 5.83
C THR A 651 -14.81 -16.27 5.79
N LEU A 652 -13.93 -15.61 6.55
CA LEU A 652 -12.53 -15.97 6.71
C LEU A 652 -12.37 -17.36 7.35
N GLU A 653 -13.09 -17.65 8.43
CA GLU A 653 -13.09 -18.97 9.09
C GLU A 653 -13.57 -20.08 8.15
N GLU A 654 -14.58 -19.82 7.31
CA GLU A 654 -15.06 -20.76 6.29
C GLU A 654 -14.03 -20.99 5.17
N ILE A 655 -13.35 -19.94 4.69
CA ILE A 655 -12.28 -20.06 3.69
C ILE A 655 -11.10 -20.85 4.26
N VAL A 656 -10.59 -20.48 5.44
CA VAL A 656 -9.46 -21.15 6.09
C VAL A 656 -9.77 -22.62 6.34
N ARG A 657 -10.94 -22.94 6.92
CA ARG A 657 -11.39 -24.33 7.13
C ARG A 657 -11.52 -25.12 5.83
N SER A 658 -11.91 -24.47 4.72
CA SER A 658 -11.96 -25.10 3.40
C SER A 658 -10.57 -25.39 2.84
N LEU A 659 -9.60 -24.49 3.04
CA LEU A 659 -8.20 -24.70 2.67
C LEU A 659 -7.56 -25.79 3.53
N ASP A 660 -7.78 -25.80 4.84
CA ASP A 660 -7.29 -26.86 5.73
C ASP A 660 -7.87 -28.23 5.35
N LYS A 661 -9.16 -28.30 5.03
CA LYS A 661 -9.77 -29.55 4.52
C LYS A 661 -9.14 -30.00 3.20
N MET A 662 -8.85 -29.06 2.29
CA MET A 662 -8.19 -29.35 1.02
C MET A 662 -6.74 -29.80 1.21
N GLU A 663 -5.97 -29.13 2.07
CA GLU A 663 -4.59 -29.51 2.39
C GLU A 663 -4.52 -30.90 3.04
N ASN A 664 -5.37 -31.19 4.02
CA ASN A 664 -5.46 -32.52 4.65
C ASN A 664 -5.89 -33.62 3.67
N ALA A 665 -6.81 -33.33 2.74
CA ALA A 665 -7.20 -34.27 1.68
C ALA A 665 -6.09 -34.51 0.63
N ASN A 666 -5.07 -33.67 0.59
CA ASN A 666 -3.89 -33.80 -0.28
C ASN A 666 -2.64 -34.32 0.48
N ILE A 667 -2.79 -34.89 1.67
CA ILE A 667 -1.70 -35.60 2.37
C ILE A 667 -1.59 -37.03 1.83
N PRO A 668 -0.42 -37.45 1.29
CA PRO A 668 -0.19 -38.81 0.84
C PRO A 668 -0.38 -39.85 1.96
N SER A 669 -1.13 -40.91 1.67
CA SER A 669 -1.32 -42.03 2.59
C SER A 669 -1.52 -43.36 1.84
N VAL A 670 -1.00 -44.45 2.41
CA VAL A 670 -1.11 -45.81 1.85
C VAL A 670 -1.67 -46.80 2.87
N THR A 671 -2.17 -47.94 2.38
CA THR A 671 -2.51 -49.11 3.17
C THR A 671 -1.55 -50.25 2.81
N LEU A 672 -1.05 -50.97 3.82
CA LEU A 672 -0.12 -52.08 3.66
C LEU A 672 -0.82 -53.40 3.97
N SER A 673 -0.72 -54.41 3.10
CA SER A 673 -1.38 -55.71 3.32
C SER A 673 -0.74 -56.56 4.42
N LYS A 674 0.57 -56.38 4.69
CA LYS A 674 1.34 -57.05 5.74
C LYS A 674 2.36 -56.06 6.34
N ARG A 675 2.73 -56.24 7.61
CA ARG A 675 3.70 -55.38 8.35
C ARG A 675 4.67 -56.15 9.23
N GLU A 676 4.46 -57.45 9.39
CA GLU A 676 5.28 -58.34 10.22
C GLU A 676 5.65 -59.54 9.36
N PHE A 677 6.94 -59.85 9.28
CA PHE A 677 7.50 -60.88 8.41
C PHE A 677 8.39 -61.80 9.24
N CYS A 678 8.07 -63.10 9.26
CA CYS A 678 8.85 -64.10 9.98
C CYS A 678 9.51 -65.06 8.97
N PHE A 679 10.83 -64.98 8.86
CA PHE A 679 11.62 -65.85 7.99
C PHE A 679 12.13 -67.06 8.78
N GLU A 680 11.35 -68.14 8.78
CA GLU A 680 11.72 -69.37 9.47
C GLU A 680 12.78 -70.17 8.70
N ASN A 681 13.70 -70.77 9.46
CA ASN A 681 14.65 -71.77 8.97
C ASN A 681 15.53 -71.31 7.79
N VAL A 682 16.00 -70.06 7.84
CA VAL A 682 16.91 -69.44 6.86
C VAL A 682 18.21 -70.23 6.78
N LYS A 683 18.75 -70.43 5.57
CA LYS A 683 19.98 -71.20 5.32
C LYS A 683 20.96 -70.45 4.44
N TYR A 684 22.24 -70.77 4.60
CA TYR A 684 23.32 -70.24 3.76
C TYR A 684 23.07 -70.44 2.26
N MET A 685 23.20 -69.37 1.48
CA MET A 685 23.01 -69.32 0.02
C MET A 685 21.63 -69.82 -0.47
N GLN A 686 20.62 -69.88 0.41
CA GLN A 686 19.23 -70.11 0.02
C GLN A 686 18.45 -68.80 0.17
N LEU A 687 17.93 -68.29 -0.95
CA LEU A 687 16.98 -67.17 -0.94
C LEU A 687 15.65 -67.62 -0.32
N GLN A 688 15.13 -66.81 0.58
CA GLN A 688 13.70 -66.80 0.94
C GLN A 688 13.11 -65.47 0.49
N THR A 689 11.84 -65.47 0.08
CA THR A 689 11.14 -64.25 -0.34
C THR A 689 9.74 -64.24 0.29
N GLU A 690 9.37 -63.10 0.84
CA GLU A 690 8.03 -62.79 1.36
C GLU A 690 7.55 -61.50 0.67
N SER A 691 6.28 -61.41 0.27
CA SER A 691 5.76 -60.21 -0.39
C SER A 691 4.67 -59.51 0.42
N PHE A 692 4.49 -58.21 0.13
CA PHE A 692 3.36 -57.44 0.60
C PHE A 692 2.98 -56.37 -0.43
N THR A 693 1.79 -55.80 -0.27
CA THR A 693 1.23 -54.84 -1.23
C THR A 693 1.07 -53.47 -0.57
N ILE A 694 1.60 -52.43 -1.22
CA ILE A 694 1.30 -51.04 -0.91
C ILE A 694 0.12 -50.63 -1.79
N HIS A 695 -1.02 -50.30 -1.19
CA HIS A 695 -2.18 -49.72 -1.86
C HIS A 695 -2.20 -48.21 -1.60
N ASN A 696 -2.20 -47.39 -2.65
CA ASN A 696 -2.30 -45.95 -2.52
C ASN A 696 -3.76 -45.50 -2.30
N SER A 697 -3.91 -44.31 -1.72
CA SER A 697 -5.17 -43.57 -1.63
C SER A 697 -5.33 -42.61 -2.82
N GLN A 698 -6.09 -41.53 -2.66
CA GLN A 698 -6.51 -40.63 -3.74
C GLN A 698 -5.44 -39.64 -4.22
N VAL A 699 -4.28 -39.58 -3.56
CA VAL A 699 -3.20 -38.61 -3.84
C VAL A 699 -2.01 -39.34 -4.48
N PRO A 700 -1.44 -38.88 -5.62
CA PRO A 700 -0.23 -39.48 -6.16
C PRO A 700 0.93 -39.35 -5.15
N CYS A 701 1.67 -40.43 -4.88
CA CYS A 701 2.71 -40.43 -3.85
C CYS A 701 4.01 -41.11 -4.30
N GLN A 702 5.15 -40.56 -3.88
CA GLN A 702 6.43 -41.27 -3.89
C GLN A 702 6.63 -41.99 -2.55
N PHE A 703 7.11 -43.23 -2.60
CA PHE A 703 7.55 -43.99 -1.44
C PHE A 703 9.03 -44.38 -1.57
N GLU A 704 9.73 -44.44 -0.45
CA GLU A 704 11.13 -44.88 -0.37
C GLU A 704 11.38 -45.54 0.99
N PHE A 705 12.15 -46.63 1.01
CA PHE A 705 12.69 -47.17 2.25
C PHE A 705 13.88 -46.33 2.69
N ILE A 706 13.77 -45.69 3.86
CA ILE A 706 14.77 -44.75 4.38
C ILE A 706 15.64 -45.38 5.47
N ASN A 707 16.84 -44.83 5.62
CA ASN A 707 17.75 -45.21 6.70
C ASN A 707 17.14 -44.97 8.08
N LYS A 708 17.42 -45.87 9.01
CA LYS A 708 17.17 -45.65 10.44
C LYS A 708 18.18 -44.63 10.99
N PRO A 709 17.88 -43.92 12.09
CA PRO A 709 18.89 -43.12 12.79
C PRO A 709 20.14 -43.96 13.09
N ASP A 710 21.31 -43.34 12.91
CA ASP A 710 22.63 -43.94 13.11
C ASP A 710 23.00 -45.14 12.20
N GLU A 711 22.23 -45.44 11.14
CA GLU A 711 22.54 -46.48 10.13
C GLU A 711 22.83 -45.91 8.72
N GLU A 712 23.83 -46.49 8.04
CA GLU A 712 24.17 -46.15 6.64
C GLU A 712 23.24 -46.80 5.60
N SER A 713 22.33 -47.68 6.02
CA SER A 713 21.39 -48.42 5.15
C SER A 713 19.96 -48.39 5.71
N TYR A 714 18.97 -48.63 4.84
CA TYR A 714 17.57 -48.85 5.26
C TYR A 714 17.35 -50.24 5.87
N CYS A 715 18.19 -51.21 5.51
CA CYS A 715 18.12 -52.61 5.97
C CYS A 715 19.50 -53.24 6.20
N LYS A 716 19.55 -54.32 6.98
CA LYS A 716 20.72 -55.19 7.15
C LYS A 716 21.13 -55.88 5.85
N GLN A 717 22.42 -56.23 5.73
CA GLN A 717 23.03 -56.78 4.49
C GLN A 717 22.46 -58.11 3.97
N TRP A 718 21.68 -58.84 4.78
CA TRP A 718 21.03 -60.09 4.39
C TRP A 718 19.58 -59.90 3.92
N LEU A 719 19.06 -58.66 3.93
CA LEU A 719 17.71 -58.28 3.54
C LEU A 719 17.76 -57.31 2.37
N THR A 720 16.73 -57.29 1.51
CA THR A 720 16.55 -56.28 0.45
C THR A 720 15.06 -56.16 0.11
N ALA A 721 14.58 -54.92 -0.09
CA ALA A 721 13.23 -54.67 -0.60
C ALA A 721 13.27 -54.39 -2.11
N ARG A 722 12.40 -55.05 -2.89
CA ARG A 722 12.23 -54.82 -4.34
C ARG A 722 10.77 -54.48 -4.69
N PRO A 723 10.50 -53.33 -5.32
CA PRO A 723 11.37 -52.15 -5.41
C PRO A 723 11.58 -51.49 -4.03
N SER A 724 12.77 -50.94 -3.77
CA SER A 724 13.04 -50.18 -2.53
C SER A 724 12.47 -48.74 -2.56
N LYS A 725 11.99 -48.28 -3.73
CA LYS A 725 11.27 -47.02 -3.91
C LYS A 725 10.47 -46.99 -5.20
N GLY A 726 9.45 -46.13 -5.26
CA GLY A 726 8.61 -45.99 -6.44
C GLY A 726 7.61 -44.86 -6.33
N PHE A 727 6.87 -44.64 -7.41
CA PHE A 727 5.80 -43.66 -7.51
C PHE A 727 4.46 -44.36 -7.76
N LEU A 728 3.44 -43.98 -7.00
CA LEU A 728 2.10 -44.55 -7.07
C LEU A 728 1.10 -43.49 -7.54
N LEU A 729 0.26 -43.88 -8.50
CA LEU A 729 -0.89 -43.10 -8.93
C LEU A 729 -2.06 -43.27 -7.93
N PRO A 730 -3.07 -42.38 -7.96
CA PRO A 730 -4.28 -42.54 -7.16
C PRO A 730 -4.92 -43.91 -7.33
N ASP A 731 -5.36 -44.51 -6.22
CA ASP A 731 -6.03 -45.82 -6.12
C ASP A 731 -5.24 -47.01 -6.76
N SER A 732 -3.96 -46.81 -7.09
CA SER A 732 -3.06 -47.84 -7.61
C SER A 732 -2.38 -48.65 -6.50
N HIS A 733 -1.70 -49.74 -6.87
CA HIS A 733 -0.96 -50.57 -5.93
C HIS A 733 0.34 -51.09 -6.55
N VAL A 734 1.28 -51.45 -5.68
CA VAL A 734 2.53 -52.13 -6.04
C VAL A 734 2.78 -53.28 -5.05
N GLU A 735 3.29 -54.39 -5.56
CA GLU A 735 3.82 -55.48 -4.75
C GLU A 735 5.31 -55.25 -4.46
N ILE A 736 5.70 -55.42 -3.20
CA ILE A 736 7.07 -55.33 -2.72
C ILE A 736 7.50 -56.72 -2.27
N GLU A 737 8.58 -57.22 -2.86
CA GLU A 737 9.25 -58.46 -2.44
C GLU A 737 10.34 -58.11 -1.41
N LEU A 738 10.30 -58.77 -0.25
CA LEU A 738 11.37 -58.78 0.73
C LEU A 738 12.21 -60.03 0.51
N GLU A 739 13.36 -59.85 -0.14
CA GLU A 739 14.36 -60.89 -0.36
C GLU A 739 15.25 -61.03 0.88
N LEU A 740 15.31 -62.24 1.44
CA LEU A 740 16.24 -62.60 2.50
C LEU A 740 17.27 -63.61 1.98
N PHE A 741 18.54 -63.19 1.94
CA PHE A 741 19.65 -63.97 1.39
C PHE A 741 20.92 -63.90 2.26
N VAL A 742 21.15 -64.94 3.06
CA VAL A 742 22.38 -65.09 3.85
C VAL A 742 23.52 -65.60 2.95
N ASN A 743 24.58 -64.80 2.84
CA ASN A 743 25.70 -65.02 1.92
C ASN A 743 27.04 -65.09 2.68
N LYS A 744 28.17 -65.15 1.97
CA LYS A 744 29.50 -65.28 2.59
C LYS A 744 29.89 -64.15 3.56
N SER A 745 29.44 -62.91 3.38
CA SER A 745 29.79 -61.81 4.30
C SER A 745 28.94 -61.81 5.58
N THR A 746 27.66 -62.18 5.49
CA THR A 746 26.72 -62.15 6.61
C THR A 746 26.71 -63.44 7.44
N ALA A 747 26.92 -64.60 6.80
CA ALA A 747 26.86 -65.91 7.47
C ALA A 747 27.80 -66.06 8.67
N THR A 748 28.97 -65.41 8.64
CA THR A 748 29.96 -65.46 9.73
C THR A 748 29.40 -64.88 11.04
N GLN A 749 28.71 -63.75 10.96
CA GLN A 749 28.15 -63.04 12.12
C GLN A 749 26.88 -63.72 12.64
N LEU A 750 26.08 -64.29 11.73
CA LEU A 750 24.90 -65.08 12.07
C LEU A 750 25.27 -66.45 12.67
N ASN A 751 26.35 -67.10 12.21
CA ASN A 751 26.88 -68.34 12.81
C ASN A 751 27.41 -68.11 14.24
N SER A 752 28.02 -66.95 14.52
CA SER A 752 28.56 -66.61 15.84
C SER A 752 27.51 -65.99 16.78
N GLY A 753 26.33 -65.63 16.28
CA GLY A 753 25.33 -64.89 17.05
C GLY A 753 25.74 -63.45 17.37
N GLN A 754 26.64 -62.87 16.57
CA GLN A 754 26.96 -61.44 16.57
C GLN A 754 25.90 -60.60 15.83
N ASP A 755 25.18 -61.23 14.90
CA ASP A 755 23.98 -60.70 14.26
C ASP A 755 22.81 -61.69 14.41
N THR A 756 21.59 -61.19 14.26
CA THR A 756 20.33 -61.95 14.31
C THR A 756 19.46 -61.61 13.11
N ILE A 757 18.55 -62.52 12.73
CA ILE A 757 17.54 -62.29 11.69
C ILE A 757 16.40 -61.44 12.28
N GLU A 758 16.73 -60.18 12.60
CA GLU A 758 15.85 -59.18 13.19
C GLU A 758 16.21 -57.81 12.60
N ASP A 759 15.23 -57.10 12.04
CA ASP A 759 15.39 -55.75 11.47
C ASP A 759 14.03 -55.00 11.49
N ILE A 760 14.05 -53.68 11.37
CA ILE A 760 12.87 -52.85 11.17
C ILE A 760 13.09 -52.00 9.91
N LEU A 761 12.18 -52.13 8.95
CA LEU A 761 12.19 -51.30 7.74
C LEU A 761 11.30 -50.07 7.93
N VAL A 762 11.80 -48.90 7.53
CA VAL A 762 11.03 -47.64 7.56
C VAL A 762 10.64 -47.25 6.14
N LEU A 763 9.37 -47.45 5.79
CA LEU A 763 8.77 -47.03 4.53
C LEU A 763 8.27 -45.58 4.69
N HIS A 764 9.00 -44.64 4.10
CA HIS A 764 8.63 -43.23 4.04
C HIS A 764 7.68 -42.96 2.87
N LEU A 765 6.73 -42.03 3.06
CA LEU A 765 5.99 -41.39 1.98
C LEU A 765 6.42 -39.93 1.87
N GLU A 766 6.83 -39.48 0.69
CA GLU A 766 7.21 -38.08 0.48
C GLU A 766 6.04 -37.16 0.85
N ARG A 767 6.26 -36.27 1.82
CA ARG A 767 5.24 -35.37 2.42
C ARG A 767 4.02 -36.09 3.04
N GLY A 768 4.09 -37.41 3.23
CA GLY A 768 3.07 -38.23 3.88
C GLY A 768 3.48 -38.66 5.28
N LYS A 769 3.22 -39.93 5.62
CA LYS A 769 3.53 -40.54 6.91
C LYS A 769 4.49 -41.73 6.75
N ASP A 770 5.34 -41.97 7.74
CA ASP A 770 6.17 -43.17 7.84
C ASP A 770 5.39 -44.41 8.32
N TYR A 771 5.80 -45.57 7.80
CA TYR A 771 5.27 -46.89 8.14
C TYR A 771 6.42 -47.82 8.52
N PHE A 772 6.34 -48.40 9.71
CA PHE A 772 7.33 -49.35 10.23
C PHE A 772 6.88 -50.78 9.89
N LEU A 773 7.79 -51.58 9.35
CA LEU A 773 7.59 -53.01 9.08
C LEU A 773 8.63 -53.81 9.87
N SER A 774 8.18 -54.78 10.65
CA SER A 774 9.02 -55.63 11.49
C SER A 774 9.42 -56.89 10.74
N VAL A 775 10.71 -57.20 10.74
CA VAL A 775 11.28 -58.43 10.16
C VAL A 775 11.95 -59.22 11.27
N SER A 776 11.57 -60.48 11.42
CA SER A 776 12.13 -61.44 12.37
C SER A 776 12.35 -62.79 11.70
N GLY A 777 12.98 -63.74 12.39
CA GLY A 777 13.20 -65.08 11.86
C GLY A 777 14.26 -65.87 12.61
N ASN A 778 14.61 -67.06 12.10
CA ASN A 778 15.70 -67.86 12.63
C ASN A 778 16.64 -68.33 11.50
N TYR A 779 17.93 -68.07 11.68
CA TYR A 779 18.98 -68.64 10.86
C TYR A 779 19.40 -70.02 11.40
N LEU A 780 19.61 -70.97 10.49
CA LEU A 780 20.19 -72.27 10.78
C LEU A 780 21.70 -72.21 10.50
N PRO A 781 22.56 -72.27 11.54
CA PRO A 781 24.00 -72.19 11.36
C PRO A 781 24.53 -73.26 10.41
N SER A 782 25.61 -72.95 9.69
CA SER A 782 26.27 -73.92 8.81
C SER A 782 27.77 -73.74 8.81
N CYS A 783 28.53 -74.76 8.39
CA CYS A 783 29.99 -74.63 8.31
C CYS A 783 30.46 -73.59 7.28
N PHE A 784 29.57 -73.16 6.38
CA PHE A 784 29.83 -72.05 5.46
C PHE A 784 29.74 -70.70 6.17
N GLY A 785 30.58 -69.74 5.77
CA GLY A 785 30.78 -68.47 6.47
C GLY A 785 31.82 -68.56 7.59
N SER A 786 31.75 -69.59 8.44
CA SER A 786 32.70 -69.77 9.55
C SER A 786 34.17 -69.89 9.07
N PRO A 787 35.14 -69.28 9.78
CA PRO A 787 36.56 -69.43 9.46
C PRO A 787 37.04 -70.88 9.58
N LEU A 788 37.91 -71.32 8.67
CA LEU A 788 38.46 -72.68 8.70
C LEU A 788 39.15 -73.01 10.02
N HIS A 789 39.81 -72.04 10.65
CA HIS A 789 40.40 -72.17 11.99
C HIS A 789 39.33 -72.57 13.02
N THR A 790 38.23 -71.82 13.09
CA THR A 790 37.10 -72.07 14.00
C THR A 790 36.49 -73.45 13.78
N LEU A 791 36.34 -73.89 12.52
CA LEU A 791 35.84 -75.23 12.18
C LEU A 791 36.74 -76.35 12.72
N CYS A 792 38.08 -76.18 12.72
CA CYS A 792 39.03 -77.16 13.24
C CYS A 792 38.93 -77.40 14.77
N TYR A 793 38.28 -76.50 15.52
CA TYR A 793 38.03 -76.67 16.96
C TYR A 793 36.62 -77.20 17.29
N MET A 794 35.71 -77.29 16.30
CA MET A 794 34.39 -77.87 16.49
C MET A 794 34.48 -79.39 16.64
N ARG A 795 33.79 -79.93 17.66
CA ARG A 795 33.73 -81.38 17.94
C ARG A 795 32.36 -82.01 17.60
N GLU A 796 31.38 -81.15 17.35
CA GLU A 796 29.97 -81.46 17.12
C GLU A 796 29.49 -80.61 15.93
N PRO A 797 28.40 -80.98 15.23
CA PRO A 797 27.87 -80.17 14.15
C PRO A 797 27.47 -78.77 14.62
N ILE A 798 27.77 -77.74 13.83
CA ILE A 798 27.48 -76.34 14.20
C ILE A 798 25.98 -76.04 14.42
N LEU A 799 25.09 -76.88 13.88
CA LEU A 799 23.64 -76.82 14.12
C LEU A 799 23.26 -77.18 15.56
N ASP A 800 24.05 -78.04 16.21
CA ASP A 800 23.83 -78.53 17.56
C ASP A 800 24.58 -77.67 18.62
N LEU A 801 25.50 -76.80 18.17
CA LEU A 801 26.28 -75.90 19.03
C LEU A 801 25.53 -74.58 19.29
N PRO A 802 25.35 -74.16 20.56
CA PRO A 802 24.84 -72.83 20.88
C PRO A 802 25.70 -71.71 20.26
N PRO A 803 25.13 -70.61 19.73
CA PRO A 803 25.92 -69.54 19.10
C PRO A 803 27.01 -68.95 20.01
N LYS A 804 26.73 -68.83 21.32
CA LYS A 804 27.70 -68.39 22.33
C LYS A 804 28.92 -69.32 22.47
N THR A 805 28.76 -70.60 22.15
CA THR A 805 29.87 -71.56 22.07
C THR A 805 30.68 -71.33 20.80
N VAL A 806 30.02 -71.08 19.66
CA VAL A 806 30.67 -70.76 18.37
C VAL A 806 31.48 -69.47 18.46
N SER A 807 30.96 -68.41 19.11
CA SER A 807 31.69 -67.16 19.35
C SER A 807 32.85 -67.27 20.35
N ALA A 808 32.88 -68.32 21.17
CA ALA A 808 33.95 -68.56 22.15
C ALA A 808 35.10 -69.43 21.60
N LEU A 809 34.95 -69.99 20.40
CA LEU A 809 36.05 -70.63 19.68
C LEU A 809 37.01 -69.58 19.12
N PRO A 810 38.33 -69.86 19.05
CA PRO A 810 39.32 -68.87 18.65
C PRO A 810 39.13 -68.42 17.20
N ALA A 811 38.69 -67.18 17.02
CA ALA A 811 38.68 -66.45 15.77
C ALA A 811 39.74 -65.34 15.83
N TRP A 812 40.86 -65.59 15.14
CA TRP A 812 42.02 -64.71 14.89
C TRP A 812 42.37 -63.69 15.97
#